data_AF-D5XB75-F1
#
_entry.id   AF-D5XB75-F1
#
_cell.length_a   1.000
_cell.length_b   1.000
_cell.length_c   1.000
_cell.angle_alpha   90.00
_cell.angle_beta   90.00
_cell.angle_gamma   90.00
#
_symmetry.space_group_name_H-M   'P 1'
#
loop_
_entity.id
_entity.type
_entity.pdbx_description
1 polymer ?
#
loop_
_entity_poly.entity_id
_entity_poly.type
_entity_poly.pdbx_seq_one_letter_code
_entity_poly.pdbx_strand_id
1 'polypeptide(L)'
;MSHTKDDQGYIKIIADSPEEAVAKAKAALGRPEQDIEIRPAREQKSLFIPFRKARTYLARIKPIDNKKLLENILNDVLGPLPSRNQNEDLPESSGKPVATDGWVSVSEGRVIVKNPENGGKYPSVIPGNNVTITLNGEIITEETVVTAEDKITVSLPDEEPPVTELDVEIDDDAMNAYLKVKRVYGKKYRLRDTEPGLHVKITAEAEEKFPPDDISRNEIMALLNRKGIRFGIRDEAVTSAIEVKGEGEWRFPVAVGQAPIPGNKGAIEYLFLRKFPDSEHRPHNPYQDTEYPAVEVGEVLAVKAASVPGREGYNIFGEKIAPPPVDDNENIIAGKGVQLIKNGTVAVAAVTGRPVLSGRKVKKLEVLPIYTVPCDVDIHVGNISFKGDVVVNGSVMEGFRITAGGNIKVMGNVVKARLQAGGHITVMQNIISSEITAGADRLTYHTVLPLLCKTSAMIQGLLQAAYAVKKHHSFRIEDLQEGEGRLVQLLLDHRFNLLPRTIQQITEILRDSPLTEPAPDLETVVQLLQKLTGINALRIHDLQEVQEILQYLEKAVGAVENLLDLYGPANISADYCQNSILRASGNIILNGRGAITSELTAGGDIRINGPTSVVRGGKLSFGGEAVIREIGSSGSVYTLVHLGKNNVLKASKAHPSVTIDSEFGKFVFQEPARNIKAYISPQQKLEVEKLKAI
;
A
#
# COMPACT_ATOMS: atom_id res chain seq x y z
N MET A 1 32.81 37.11 -25.06
CA MET A 1 32.09 37.69 -23.91
C MET A 1 32.69 37.10 -22.65
N SER A 2 32.97 37.98 -21.69
CA SER A 2 33.37 37.70 -20.31
C SER A 2 32.79 36.39 -19.77
N HIS A 3 33.65 35.44 -19.42
CA HIS A 3 33.24 34.22 -18.73
C HIS A 3 32.97 34.54 -17.26
N THR A 4 31.70 34.79 -16.93
CA THR A 4 31.22 34.78 -15.55
C THR A 4 31.34 33.37 -15.00
N LYS A 5 32.29 33.17 -14.06
CA LYS A 5 32.42 31.92 -13.31
C LYS A 5 31.24 31.81 -12.34
N ASP A 6 30.59 30.65 -12.37
CA ASP A 6 29.64 30.20 -11.37
C ASP A 6 30.40 29.89 -10.06
N ASP A 7 29.76 30.11 -8.90
CA ASP A 7 30.28 29.85 -7.54
C ASP A 7 30.79 28.40 -7.32
N GLN A 8 30.60 27.49 -8.28
CA GLN A 8 31.13 26.12 -8.27
C GLN A 8 32.31 25.86 -9.25
N GLY A 9 32.89 26.91 -9.85
CA GLY A 9 34.17 26.83 -10.57
C GLY A 9 34.12 26.28 -12.01
N TYR A 10 32.93 26.19 -12.61
CA TYR A 10 32.75 25.79 -14.02
C TYR A 10 32.79 27.00 -14.96
N ILE A 11 33.30 26.78 -16.19
CA ILE A 11 33.19 27.75 -17.30
C ILE A 11 32.13 27.30 -18.31
N LYS A 12 31.35 28.25 -18.86
CA LYS A 12 30.37 28.00 -19.93
C LYS A 12 31.04 28.03 -21.31
N ILE A 13 30.78 27.00 -22.11
CA ILE A 13 31.28 26.82 -23.47
C ILE A 13 30.10 26.55 -24.40
N ILE A 14 30.00 27.32 -25.49
CA ILE A 14 28.96 27.16 -26.50
C ILE A 14 29.57 26.43 -27.70
N ALA A 15 28.97 25.30 -28.08
CA ALA A 15 29.44 24.47 -29.19
C ALA A 15 28.27 23.70 -29.80
N ASP A 16 28.41 23.35 -31.09
CA ASP A 16 27.34 22.69 -31.84
C ASP A 16 27.35 21.17 -31.63
N SER A 17 28.51 20.58 -31.30
CA SER A 17 28.65 19.17 -30.92
C SER A 17 29.46 18.98 -29.61
N PRO A 18 29.32 17.83 -28.93
CA PRO A 18 30.14 17.50 -27.77
C PRO A 18 31.65 17.45 -28.08
N GLU A 19 32.07 16.95 -29.25
CA GLU A 19 33.50 16.92 -29.60
C GLU A 19 34.08 18.33 -29.77
N GLU A 20 33.30 19.24 -30.35
CA GLU A 20 33.68 20.64 -30.49
C GLU A 20 33.76 21.34 -29.12
N ALA A 21 32.84 21.00 -28.19
CA ALA A 21 32.87 21.52 -26.82
C ALA A 21 34.16 21.09 -26.08
N VAL A 22 34.61 19.84 -26.27
CA VAL A 22 35.85 19.31 -25.70
C VAL A 22 37.07 20.05 -26.24
N ALA A 23 37.16 20.24 -27.56
CA ALA A 23 38.27 20.97 -28.18
C ALA A 23 38.36 22.42 -27.68
N LYS A 24 37.22 23.12 -27.60
CA LYS A 24 37.16 24.48 -27.05
C LYS A 24 37.48 24.53 -25.55
N ALA A 25 37.11 23.51 -24.77
CA ALA A 25 37.44 23.42 -23.35
C ALA A 25 38.94 23.21 -23.11
N LYS A 26 39.61 22.38 -23.91
CA LYS A 26 41.08 22.21 -23.86
C LYS A 26 41.79 23.53 -24.13
N ALA A 27 41.36 24.27 -25.17
CA ALA A 27 41.94 25.55 -25.51
C ALA A 27 41.71 26.61 -24.43
N ALA A 28 40.53 26.63 -23.80
CA ALA A 28 40.18 27.61 -22.77
C ALA A 28 40.80 27.30 -21.38
N LEU A 29 40.98 26.02 -21.03
CA LEU A 29 41.50 25.58 -19.71
C LEU A 29 42.97 25.14 -19.74
N GLY A 30 43.58 25.02 -20.93
CA GLY A 30 45.01 24.75 -21.12
C GLY A 30 45.49 23.37 -20.66
N ARG A 31 44.61 22.37 -20.64
CA ARG A 31 44.89 21.01 -20.13
C ARG A 31 44.45 19.91 -21.12
N PRO A 32 45.08 18.72 -21.09
CA PRO A 32 44.68 17.59 -21.93
C PRO A 32 43.31 17.04 -21.53
N GLU A 33 42.64 16.33 -22.45
CA GLU A 33 41.23 15.91 -22.32
C GLU A 33 40.90 15.17 -21.03
N GLN A 34 41.80 14.27 -20.64
CA GLN A 34 41.66 13.35 -19.53
C GLN A 34 41.44 14.06 -18.18
N ASP A 35 41.89 15.30 -18.07
CA ASP A 35 41.83 16.11 -16.84
C ASP A 35 40.64 17.08 -16.81
N ILE A 36 39.81 17.09 -17.86
CA ILE A 36 38.68 18.02 -17.99
C ILE A 36 37.37 17.24 -17.85
N GLU A 37 36.48 17.75 -17.01
CA GLU A 37 35.11 17.25 -16.86
C GLU A 37 34.15 18.18 -17.61
N ILE A 38 33.40 17.66 -18.58
CA ILE A 38 32.43 18.42 -19.38
C ILE A 38 31.05 17.77 -19.28
N ARG A 39 30.02 18.60 -19.03
CA ARG A 39 28.63 18.13 -19.00
C ARG A 39 27.70 19.13 -19.73
N PRO A 40 26.67 18.66 -20.45
CA PRO A 40 25.69 19.55 -21.08
C PRO A 40 24.85 20.27 -20.01
N ALA A 41 24.64 21.57 -20.15
CA ALA A 41 23.77 22.33 -19.26
C ALA A 41 22.29 22.01 -19.57
N ARG A 42 21.47 21.71 -18.54
CA ARG A 42 20.03 21.40 -18.72
C ARG A 42 19.29 22.61 -19.32
N GLU A 43 18.69 22.44 -20.50
CA GLU A 43 17.84 23.43 -21.17
C GLU A 43 16.47 23.60 -20.48
N GLN A 44 16.09 24.85 -20.19
CA GLN A 44 14.70 25.26 -19.92
C GLN A 44 13.95 25.42 -21.25
N LYS A 45 12.78 24.78 -21.39
CA LYS A 45 11.97 24.83 -22.61
C LYS A 45 11.26 26.18 -22.79
N SER A 46 11.63 26.84 -23.89
CA SER A 46 10.79 27.51 -24.91
C SER A 46 9.92 28.72 -24.55
N LEU A 47 10.10 29.82 -25.31
CA LEU A 47 9.07 30.28 -26.26
C LEU A 47 9.74 31.15 -27.37
N PHE A 48 9.42 30.84 -28.65
CA PHE A 48 9.67 31.62 -29.88
C PHE A 48 10.98 31.47 -30.70
N ILE A 49 10.75 31.25 -32.01
CA ILE A 49 11.56 31.38 -33.26
C ILE A 49 12.50 30.21 -33.66
N PRO A 50 12.43 29.73 -34.95
CA PRO A 50 13.16 28.56 -35.43
C PRO A 50 14.43 28.95 -36.20
N PHE A 51 15.63 28.74 -35.62
CA PHE A 51 16.90 28.58 -36.35
C PHE A 51 17.88 27.78 -35.46
N ARG A 52 18.73 26.94 -36.10
CA ARG A 52 19.69 25.98 -35.50
C ARG A 52 20.29 26.47 -34.17
N LYS A 53 19.93 25.85 -33.04
CA LYS A 53 20.40 26.23 -31.69
C LYS A 53 21.70 25.52 -31.31
N ALA A 54 22.78 26.29 -31.17
CA ALA A 54 24.04 25.87 -30.54
C ALA A 54 23.79 25.48 -29.07
N ARG A 55 24.42 24.39 -28.60
CA ARG A 55 24.22 23.85 -27.24
C ARG A 55 25.25 24.40 -26.26
N THR A 56 24.84 24.60 -25.00
CA THR A 56 25.75 25.10 -23.95
C THR A 56 26.26 23.95 -23.08
N TYR A 57 27.57 23.87 -22.92
CA TYR A 57 28.28 22.90 -22.08
C TYR A 57 28.99 23.61 -20.92
N LEU A 58 29.10 22.96 -19.78
CA LEU A 58 29.85 23.42 -18.61
C LEU A 58 31.10 22.55 -18.48
N ALA A 59 32.27 23.18 -18.34
CA ALA A 59 33.56 22.50 -18.21
C ALA A 59 34.33 22.96 -16.97
N ARG A 60 34.99 22.04 -16.25
CA ARG A 60 35.97 22.36 -15.19
C ARG A 60 37.13 21.36 -15.20
N ILE A 61 38.24 21.74 -14.57
CA ILE A 61 39.38 20.84 -14.34
C ILE A 61 39.03 19.89 -13.17
N LYS A 62 39.29 18.59 -13.32
CA LYS A 62 39.06 17.59 -12.26
C LYS A 62 39.99 17.87 -11.07
N PRO A 63 39.48 17.97 -9.82
CA PRO A 63 40.32 18.11 -8.64
C PRO A 63 41.08 16.81 -8.33
N ILE A 64 42.38 16.93 -8.04
CA ILE A 64 43.29 15.86 -7.62
C ILE A 64 43.23 15.76 -6.10
N ASP A 65 42.85 14.59 -5.56
CA ASP A 65 42.83 14.35 -4.12
C ASP A 65 44.13 13.68 -3.67
N ASN A 66 45.04 14.50 -3.15
CA ASN A 66 46.24 14.06 -2.45
C ASN A 66 45.86 13.75 -1.00
N LYS A 67 45.90 12.45 -0.66
CA LYS A 67 45.94 11.99 0.72
C LYS A 67 47.29 12.39 1.33
N LYS A 68 47.35 13.65 1.80
CA LYS A 68 48.09 14.02 3.02
C LYS A 68 47.84 12.91 4.05
N LEU A 69 48.86 12.15 4.40
CA LEU A 69 49.31 12.13 5.81
C LEU A 69 50.60 11.34 6.08
N LEU A 70 51.26 10.68 5.12
CA LEU A 70 52.22 9.65 5.54
C LEU A 70 53.54 9.54 4.77
N GLU A 71 54.01 10.60 4.10
CA GLU A 71 55.33 10.53 3.44
C GLU A 71 56.28 11.70 3.71
N ASN A 72 55.91 12.68 4.56
CA ASN A 72 56.79 13.82 4.89
C ASN A 72 57.26 13.87 6.38
N ILE A 73 57.30 12.74 7.10
CA ILE A 73 57.94 12.66 8.43
C ILE A 73 59.04 11.58 8.52
N LEU A 74 59.29 10.78 7.48
CA LEU A 74 60.46 9.90 7.49
C LEU A 74 61.38 10.24 6.33
N ASN A 75 62.60 10.62 6.71
CA ASN A 75 63.85 10.66 5.93
C ASN A 75 64.46 12.05 5.70
N ASP A 76 64.41 12.91 6.72
CA ASP A 76 65.69 13.46 7.15
C ASP A 76 66.39 12.39 7.99
N VAL A 77 67.68 12.19 7.76
CA VAL A 77 68.57 11.21 8.43
C VAL A 77 68.58 9.82 7.77
N LEU A 78 69.18 9.70 6.57
CA LEU A 78 70.50 9.02 6.41
C LEU A 78 70.89 8.69 4.95
N GLY A 79 72.16 9.01 4.66
CA GLY A 79 73.00 8.45 3.58
C GLY A 79 73.89 9.53 2.96
N PRO A 80 75.17 9.29 2.57
CA PRO A 80 75.80 7.99 2.27
C PRO A 80 77.26 7.79 2.84
N LEU A 81 77.84 6.62 2.56
CA LEU A 81 79.22 6.16 2.86
C LEU A 81 80.33 6.95 2.11
N PRO A 82 81.61 6.90 2.56
CA PRO A 82 82.61 6.05 1.87
C PRO A 82 83.80 5.46 2.71
N SER A 83 84.26 4.28 2.27
CA SER A 83 85.64 3.79 2.01
C SER A 83 86.84 3.92 2.99
N ARG A 84 87.32 2.75 3.47
CA ARG A 84 88.67 2.10 3.36
C ARG A 84 89.99 2.94 3.43
N ASN A 85 90.90 2.53 4.33
CA ASN A 85 92.37 2.23 4.17
C ASN A 85 93.01 2.03 5.58
N GLN A 86 93.67 0.91 5.91
CA GLN A 86 95.09 0.49 5.72
C GLN A 86 96.19 1.33 6.42
N ASN A 87 96.89 0.63 7.33
CA ASN A 87 98.31 0.63 7.73
C ASN A 87 99.00 1.72 8.60
N GLU A 88 99.61 1.19 9.68
CA GLU A 88 101.02 1.30 10.16
C GLU A 88 101.56 2.53 10.96
N ASP A 89 102.20 2.13 12.07
CA ASP A 89 103.42 2.58 12.77
C ASP A 89 103.52 3.87 13.64
N LEU A 90 103.79 3.62 14.94
CA LEU A 90 104.87 4.09 15.87
C LEU A 90 105.50 5.50 15.66
N PRO A 91 105.94 6.24 16.72
CA PRO A 91 106.79 5.73 17.83
C PRO A 91 106.66 6.37 19.24
N GLU A 92 107.36 5.73 20.20
CA GLU A 92 108.12 6.18 21.42
C GLU A 92 107.76 7.50 22.17
N SER A 93 107.93 7.69 23.49
CA SER A 93 108.82 7.09 24.50
C SER A 93 108.38 7.41 25.95
N SER A 94 108.82 6.54 26.86
CA SER A 94 109.38 6.75 28.22
C SER A 94 108.60 7.43 29.36
N GLY A 95 108.57 6.77 30.54
CA GLY A 95 108.50 7.49 31.82
C GLY A 95 107.94 6.83 33.10
N LYS A 96 108.64 5.82 33.66
CA LYS A 96 108.68 5.38 35.09
C LYS A 96 107.44 4.70 35.76
N PRO A 97 107.65 3.79 36.74
CA PRO A 97 106.61 2.90 37.28
C PRO A 97 105.70 3.62 38.29
N VAL A 98 104.40 3.47 38.10
CA VAL A 98 103.31 3.89 38.98
C VAL A 98 102.72 2.63 39.63
N ALA A 99 102.24 2.73 40.88
CA ALA A 99 101.60 1.64 41.60
C ALA A 99 100.51 0.94 40.74
N THR A 100 100.50 -0.40 40.72
CA THR A 100 99.53 -1.17 39.93
C THR A 100 98.53 -1.84 40.84
N ASP A 101 97.29 -1.41 40.72
CA ASP A 101 96.15 -2.05 41.38
C ASP A 101 95.94 -3.48 40.86
N GLY A 102 95.38 -4.33 41.71
CA GLY A 102 94.93 -5.66 41.31
C GLY A 102 93.64 -5.57 40.48
N TRP A 103 93.26 -6.67 39.83
CA TRP A 103 92.07 -6.71 38.98
C TRP A 103 91.35 -8.06 39.07
N VAL A 104 90.04 -8.03 38.80
CA VAL A 104 89.21 -9.21 38.54
C VAL A 104 88.76 -9.18 37.09
N SER A 105 88.63 -10.34 36.43
CA SER A 105 87.93 -10.48 35.15
C SER A 105 87.16 -11.79 35.08
N VAL A 106 86.18 -11.87 34.18
CA VAL A 106 85.52 -13.13 33.79
C VAL A 106 85.96 -13.46 32.38
N SER A 107 86.60 -14.61 32.22
CA SER A 107 87.03 -15.11 30.90
C SER A 107 86.84 -16.61 30.84
N GLU A 108 86.24 -17.09 29.75
CA GLU A 108 85.94 -18.51 29.52
C GLU A 108 85.13 -19.14 30.68
N GLY A 109 84.21 -18.37 31.26
CA GLY A 109 83.35 -18.82 32.36
C GLY A 109 84.06 -18.99 33.71
N ARG A 110 85.26 -18.41 33.89
CA ARG A 110 86.01 -18.43 35.15
C ARG A 110 86.33 -17.02 35.62
N VAL A 111 86.25 -16.82 36.94
CA VAL A 111 86.67 -15.57 37.59
C VAL A 111 88.17 -15.64 37.83
N ILE A 112 88.92 -14.67 37.30
CA ILE A 112 90.38 -14.58 37.42
C ILE A 112 90.71 -13.35 38.25
N VAL A 113 91.51 -13.52 39.30
CA VAL A 113 91.91 -12.44 40.22
C VAL A 113 93.42 -12.28 40.19
N LYS A 114 93.90 -11.04 40.07
CA LYS A 114 95.31 -10.67 40.22
C LYS A 114 95.47 -9.68 41.38
N ASN A 115 96.38 -10.00 42.30
CA ASN A 115 96.72 -9.12 43.44
C ASN A 115 97.48 -7.85 42.98
N PRO A 116 97.37 -6.73 43.72
CA PRO A 116 98.13 -5.50 43.44
C PRO A 116 99.63 -5.67 43.68
N GLU A 117 100.43 -4.86 42.98
CA GLU A 117 101.89 -4.79 43.13
C GLU A 117 102.31 -3.32 43.42
N ASN A 118 103.37 -3.10 44.22
CA ASN A 118 103.90 -1.78 44.58
C ASN A 118 102.90 -0.79 45.24
N GLY A 119 102.02 -1.29 46.12
CA GLY A 119 101.13 -0.46 46.96
C GLY A 119 99.76 -0.12 46.37
N GLY A 120 99.36 -0.78 45.27
CA GLY A 120 98.03 -0.65 44.66
C GLY A 120 96.90 -1.28 45.48
N LYS A 121 95.66 -0.99 45.08
CA LYS A 121 94.42 -1.47 45.71
C LYS A 121 94.06 -2.88 45.28
N TYR A 122 93.45 -3.65 46.18
CA TYR A 122 92.90 -4.98 45.88
C TYR A 122 91.57 -4.86 45.14
N PRO A 123 91.28 -5.78 44.19
CA PRO A 123 90.04 -5.74 43.44
C PRO A 123 88.87 -6.28 44.25
N SER A 124 87.65 -5.90 43.86
CA SER A 124 86.40 -6.39 44.44
C SER A 124 85.47 -7.00 43.40
N VAL A 125 84.61 -7.91 43.87
CA VAL A 125 83.57 -8.57 43.08
C VAL A 125 82.20 -8.13 43.59
N ILE A 126 81.33 -7.80 42.64
CA ILE A 126 79.93 -7.42 42.89
C ILE A 126 79.02 -8.49 42.25
N PRO A 127 78.18 -9.19 43.02
CA PRO A 127 77.14 -10.07 42.46
C PRO A 127 76.14 -9.29 41.61
N GLY A 128 75.91 -9.75 40.39
CA GLY A 128 74.95 -9.18 39.45
C GLY A 128 73.74 -10.08 39.19
N ASN A 129 73.00 -9.79 38.12
CA ASN A 129 71.78 -10.54 37.77
C ASN A 129 72.14 -11.98 37.35
N ASN A 130 71.28 -12.93 37.73
CA ASN A 130 71.34 -14.34 37.33
C ASN A 130 72.65 -15.06 37.72
N VAL A 131 73.27 -14.68 38.84
CA VAL A 131 74.44 -15.37 39.39
C VAL A 131 74.36 -15.46 40.91
N THR A 132 74.89 -16.54 41.48
CA THR A 132 75.19 -16.64 42.91
C THR A 132 76.69 -16.84 43.08
N ILE A 133 77.37 -15.94 43.80
CA ILE A 133 78.82 -15.96 43.96
C ILE A 133 79.15 -16.39 45.39
N THR A 134 80.10 -17.30 45.53
CA THR A 134 80.61 -17.78 46.81
C THR A 134 82.11 -17.52 46.91
N LEU A 135 82.53 -16.89 48.00
CA LEU A 135 83.92 -16.58 48.32
C LEU A 135 84.34 -17.45 49.52
N ASN A 136 85.32 -18.34 49.34
CA ASN A 136 85.81 -19.25 50.37
C ASN A 136 84.71 -20.10 51.06
N GLY A 137 83.60 -20.34 50.37
CA GLY A 137 82.47 -21.13 50.85
C GLY A 137 81.29 -20.33 51.39
N GLU A 138 81.41 -19.00 51.55
CA GLU A 138 80.31 -18.12 51.97
C GLU A 138 79.73 -17.34 50.78
N ILE A 139 78.41 -17.19 50.73
CA ILE A 139 77.72 -16.43 49.66
C ILE A 139 77.95 -14.93 49.90
N ILE A 140 78.42 -14.24 48.86
CA ILE A 140 78.52 -12.78 48.90
C ILE A 140 77.28 -12.17 48.24
N THR A 141 76.72 -11.15 48.87
CA THR A 141 75.55 -10.39 48.37
C THR A 141 75.88 -8.92 48.13
N GLU A 142 77.02 -8.45 48.62
CA GLU A 142 77.52 -7.08 48.51
C GLU A 142 78.91 -7.08 47.87
N GLU A 143 79.40 -5.89 47.53
CA GLU A 143 80.73 -5.70 46.98
C GLU A 143 81.80 -6.19 47.98
N THR A 144 82.56 -7.21 47.59
CA THR A 144 83.52 -7.86 48.48
C THR A 144 84.91 -7.82 47.85
N VAL A 145 85.91 -7.37 48.62
CA VAL A 145 87.32 -7.36 48.20
C VAL A 145 87.84 -8.79 48.15
N VAL A 146 88.58 -9.13 47.09
CA VAL A 146 89.08 -10.47 46.82
C VAL A 146 90.59 -10.47 46.52
N THR A 147 91.25 -11.59 46.78
CA THR A 147 92.66 -11.81 46.46
C THR A 147 92.83 -13.00 45.52
N ALA A 148 94.02 -13.15 44.92
CA ALA A 148 94.35 -14.28 44.04
C ALA A 148 94.34 -15.64 44.77
N GLU A 149 94.40 -15.63 46.10
CA GLU A 149 94.33 -16.81 46.96
C GLU A 149 92.90 -17.21 47.32
N ASP A 150 91.92 -16.33 47.10
CA ASP A 150 90.54 -16.60 47.41
C ASP A 150 89.90 -17.58 46.41
N LYS A 151 89.12 -18.53 46.94
CA LYS A 151 88.36 -19.47 46.15
C LYS A 151 86.99 -18.87 45.80
N ILE A 152 86.87 -18.36 44.57
CA ILE A 152 85.62 -17.81 44.02
C ILE A 152 84.90 -18.87 43.19
N THR A 153 83.66 -19.20 43.56
CA THR A 153 82.78 -20.08 42.78
C THR A 153 81.49 -19.37 42.41
N VAL A 154 81.05 -19.54 41.15
CA VAL A 154 79.81 -18.93 40.65
C VAL A 154 78.82 -20.00 40.21
N SER A 155 77.58 -19.89 40.67
CA SER A 155 76.44 -20.73 40.29
C SER A 155 75.47 -19.93 39.41
N LEU A 156 74.95 -20.60 38.37
CA LEU A 156 73.97 -20.09 37.43
C LEU A 156 72.58 -20.70 37.72
N PRO A 157 71.48 -20.05 37.30
CA PRO A 157 70.14 -20.64 37.34
C PRO A 157 70.05 -21.94 36.53
N ASP A 158 69.11 -22.80 36.92
CA ASP A 158 68.76 -24.01 36.16
C ASP A 158 68.21 -23.66 34.77
N GLU A 159 68.32 -24.61 33.83
CA GLU A 159 67.81 -24.48 32.47
C GLU A 159 66.28 -24.42 32.45
N GLU A 160 65.72 -23.41 31.78
CA GLU A 160 64.27 -23.29 31.54
C GLU A 160 63.93 -24.04 30.23
N PRO A 161 63.12 -25.11 30.23
CA PRO A 161 62.74 -25.79 28.98
C PRO A 161 61.72 -24.97 28.19
N PRO A 162 61.66 -25.13 26.84
CA PRO A 162 60.64 -24.46 26.04
C PRO A 162 59.24 -25.03 26.31
N VAL A 163 58.21 -24.20 26.12
CA VAL A 163 56.81 -24.55 26.40
C VAL A 163 55.93 -24.23 25.19
N THR A 164 55.15 -25.22 24.74
CA THR A 164 54.03 -25.04 23.79
C THR A 164 52.75 -25.49 24.48
N GLU A 165 51.85 -24.55 24.75
CA GLU A 165 50.54 -24.80 25.36
C GLU A 165 49.42 -24.53 24.36
N LEU A 166 48.50 -25.49 24.24
CA LEU A 166 47.30 -25.39 23.42
C LEU A 166 46.06 -25.51 24.30
N ASP A 167 45.16 -24.55 24.20
CA ASP A 167 43.85 -24.63 24.84
C ASP A 167 42.74 -24.22 23.87
N VAL A 168 41.52 -24.68 24.12
CA VAL A 168 40.35 -24.33 23.34
C VAL A 168 39.33 -23.67 24.25
N GLU A 169 39.05 -22.41 23.94
CA GLU A 169 38.01 -21.60 24.53
C GLU A 169 36.75 -21.69 23.67
N ILE A 170 35.61 -21.91 24.29
CA ILE A 170 34.31 -21.98 23.63
C ILE A 170 33.45 -20.87 24.19
N ASP A 171 32.77 -20.12 23.32
CA ASP A 171 31.86 -19.06 23.75
C ASP A 171 30.63 -19.65 24.47
N ASP A 172 29.99 -18.86 25.33
CA ASP A 172 28.85 -19.29 26.16
C ASP A 172 27.67 -19.84 25.36
N ASP A 173 27.47 -19.35 24.13
CA ASP A 173 26.42 -19.79 23.21
C ASP A 173 26.81 -21.02 22.35
N ALA A 174 28.04 -21.53 22.54
CA ALA A 174 28.65 -22.60 21.76
C ALA A 174 28.65 -22.33 20.23
N MET A 175 28.64 -21.06 19.81
CA MET A 175 28.68 -20.70 18.38
C MET A 175 30.09 -20.50 17.86
N ASN A 176 31.07 -20.26 18.72
CA ASN A 176 32.47 -20.15 18.30
C ASN A 176 33.40 -20.95 19.21
N ALA A 177 34.44 -21.52 18.62
CA ALA A 177 35.60 -22.00 19.35
C ALA A 177 36.87 -21.30 18.89
N TYR A 178 37.71 -20.97 19.88
CA TYR A 178 38.99 -20.31 19.69
C TYR A 178 40.12 -21.19 20.23
N LEU A 179 41.10 -21.48 19.37
CA LEU A 179 42.34 -22.13 19.78
C LEU A 179 43.29 -21.06 20.31
N LYS A 180 43.67 -21.15 21.58
CA LYS A 180 44.74 -20.39 22.21
C LYS A 180 46.04 -21.15 22.07
N VAL A 181 47.05 -20.50 21.50
CA VAL A 181 48.39 -21.04 21.32
C VAL A 181 49.35 -20.18 22.10
N LYS A 182 50.07 -20.75 23.06
CA LYS A 182 51.12 -20.07 23.83
C LYS A 182 52.46 -20.75 23.60
N ARG A 183 53.45 -19.98 23.18
CA ARG A 183 54.80 -20.47 22.89
C ARG A 183 55.83 -19.66 23.68
N VAL A 184 56.67 -20.34 24.46
CA VAL A 184 57.75 -19.75 25.28
C VAL A 184 59.06 -20.44 24.94
N TYR A 185 60.12 -19.68 24.69
CA TYR A 185 61.45 -20.23 24.41
C TYR A 185 62.11 -20.73 25.69
N GLY A 186 62.86 -21.82 25.59
CA GLY A 186 63.73 -22.28 26.67
C GLY A 186 64.98 -21.41 26.78
N LYS A 187 65.58 -21.31 27.97
CA LYS A 187 66.76 -20.48 28.25
C LYS A 187 67.84 -21.26 29.00
N LYS A 188 69.06 -21.15 28.51
CA LYS A 188 70.28 -21.60 29.19
C LYS A 188 71.20 -20.40 29.45
N TYR A 189 71.70 -20.29 30.68
CA TYR A 189 72.51 -19.14 31.11
C TYR A 189 74.01 -19.44 31.04
N ARG A 190 74.81 -18.42 30.73
CA ARG A 190 76.28 -18.41 30.81
C ARG A 190 76.77 -17.15 31.51
N LEU A 191 77.91 -17.25 32.19
CA LEU A 191 78.67 -16.12 32.70
C LEU A 191 79.10 -15.16 31.59
N ARG A 192 78.71 -13.89 31.71
CA ARG A 192 79.12 -12.83 30.80
C ARG A 192 80.59 -12.50 31.03
N ASP A 193 81.40 -12.57 29.99
CA ASP A 193 82.82 -12.21 30.05
C ASP A 193 82.99 -10.70 30.31
N THR A 194 84.00 -10.32 31.10
CA THR A 194 84.27 -8.93 31.48
C THR A 194 85.74 -8.59 31.34
N GLU A 195 86.05 -7.36 30.90
CA GLU A 195 87.42 -6.84 30.91
C GLU A 195 87.98 -6.75 32.35
N PRO A 196 89.32 -6.84 32.53
CA PRO A 196 89.96 -6.64 33.83
C PRO A 196 89.63 -5.29 34.47
N GLY A 197 89.15 -5.30 35.71
CA GLY A 197 88.81 -4.09 36.45
C GLY A 197 89.02 -4.21 37.96
N LEU A 198 89.14 -3.06 38.63
CA LEU A 198 89.28 -2.99 40.09
C LEU A 198 87.97 -3.35 40.80
N HIS A 199 86.83 -3.02 40.20
CA HIS A 199 85.49 -3.30 40.74
C HIS A 199 84.67 -3.96 39.63
N VAL A 200 84.46 -5.28 39.69
CA VAL A 200 83.79 -6.02 38.61
C VAL A 200 82.46 -6.60 39.05
N LYS A 201 81.42 -6.27 38.30
CA LYS A 201 80.09 -6.85 38.44
C LYS A 201 79.97 -8.11 37.59
N ILE A 202 79.83 -9.26 38.24
CA ILE A 202 79.68 -10.54 37.56
C ILE A 202 78.19 -10.78 37.30
N THR A 203 77.80 -11.03 36.05
CA THR A 203 76.40 -11.28 35.62
C THR A 203 76.35 -12.47 34.68
N ALA A 204 75.19 -13.13 34.59
CA ALA A 204 74.93 -14.13 33.55
C ALA A 204 73.92 -13.64 32.53
N GLU A 205 74.13 -14.02 31.27
CA GLU A 205 73.24 -13.76 30.15
C GLU A 205 72.76 -15.08 29.53
N ALA A 206 71.65 -15.05 28.79
CA ALA A 206 71.13 -16.22 28.10
C ALA A 206 72.03 -16.52 26.88
N GLU A 207 72.68 -17.68 26.88
CA GLU A 207 73.61 -18.12 25.82
C GLU A 207 72.86 -18.73 24.64
N GLU A 208 71.88 -19.60 24.93
CA GLU A 208 71.10 -20.30 23.92
C GLU A 208 69.60 -20.22 24.24
N LYS A 209 68.82 -19.93 23.19
CA LYS A 209 67.35 -20.00 23.22
C LYS A 209 66.89 -21.23 22.47
N PHE A 210 66.19 -22.12 23.14
CA PHE A 210 65.61 -23.31 22.50
C PHE A 210 64.24 -22.98 21.93
N PRO A 211 63.98 -23.24 20.64
CA PRO A 211 62.67 -23.01 20.05
C PRO A 211 61.64 -23.98 20.64
N PRO A 212 60.40 -23.52 20.87
CA PRO A 212 59.30 -24.39 21.28
C PRO A 212 58.91 -25.37 20.19
N ASP A 213 58.45 -26.56 20.61
CA ASP A 213 58.02 -27.64 19.72
C ASP A 213 56.98 -27.17 18.70
N ASP A 214 57.04 -27.75 17.51
CA ASP A 214 56.09 -27.46 16.43
C ASP A 214 54.74 -28.12 16.68
N ILE A 215 53.67 -27.40 16.34
CA ILE A 215 52.29 -27.84 16.56
C ILE A 215 51.86 -28.66 15.36
N SER A 216 51.34 -29.88 15.59
CA SER A 216 50.79 -30.68 14.50
C SER A 216 49.29 -30.47 14.30
N ARG A 217 48.83 -30.59 13.05
CA ARG A 217 47.38 -30.58 12.74
C ARG A 217 46.63 -31.66 13.51
N ASN A 218 47.25 -32.83 13.70
CA ASN A 218 46.63 -33.94 14.41
C ASN A 218 46.41 -33.60 15.90
N GLU A 219 47.34 -32.90 16.53
CA GLU A 219 47.18 -32.41 17.92
C GLU A 219 46.00 -31.45 18.04
N ILE A 220 45.90 -30.47 17.13
CA ILE A 220 44.78 -29.51 17.11
C ILE A 220 43.46 -30.24 16.89
N MET A 221 43.36 -31.10 15.87
CA MET A 221 42.12 -31.82 15.57
C MET A 221 41.73 -32.78 16.70
N ALA A 222 42.69 -33.46 17.34
CA ALA A 222 42.43 -34.29 18.51
C ALA A 222 41.98 -33.47 19.72
N LEU A 223 42.52 -32.25 19.90
CA LEU A 223 42.08 -31.34 20.95
C LEU A 223 40.65 -30.83 20.71
N LEU A 224 40.33 -30.41 19.49
CA LEU A 224 38.97 -29.99 19.10
C LEU A 224 37.96 -31.12 19.28
N ASN A 225 38.31 -32.33 18.84
CA ASN A 225 37.44 -33.50 18.99
C ASN A 225 37.26 -33.91 20.47
N ARG A 226 38.31 -33.83 21.30
CA ARG A 226 38.22 -34.06 22.75
C ARG A 226 37.30 -33.06 23.45
N LYS A 227 37.28 -31.81 22.97
CA LYS A 227 36.35 -30.76 23.42
C LYS A 227 34.95 -30.88 22.80
N GLY A 228 34.71 -31.89 21.96
CA GLY A 228 33.40 -32.18 21.36
C GLY A 228 33.07 -31.39 20.10
N ILE A 229 33.97 -30.53 19.61
CA ILE A 229 33.75 -29.69 18.43
C ILE A 229 33.77 -30.56 17.17
N ARG A 230 32.65 -30.59 16.44
CA ARG A 230 32.42 -31.48 15.28
C ARG A 230 31.86 -30.76 14.07
N PHE A 231 31.39 -29.52 14.24
CA PHE A 231 30.73 -28.75 13.20
C PHE A 231 31.43 -27.39 13.05
N GLY A 232 31.48 -26.88 11.81
CA GLY A 232 31.95 -25.53 11.54
C GLY A 232 33.46 -25.31 11.64
N ILE A 233 34.27 -26.37 11.63
CA ILE A 233 35.74 -26.27 11.73
C ILE A 233 36.30 -25.49 10.53
N ARG A 234 37.10 -24.46 10.82
CA ARG A 234 37.71 -23.57 9.83
C ARG A 234 39.13 -24.01 9.53
N ASP A 235 39.29 -24.69 8.41
CA ASP A 235 40.58 -25.27 8.00
C ASP A 235 41.68 -24.21 7.85
N GLU A 236 41.32 -23.02 7.37
CA GLU A 236 42.26 -21.92 7.20
C GLU A 236 42.79 -21.43 8.55
N ALA A 237 41.93 -21.34 9.57
CA ALA A 237 42.33 -20.91 10.91
C ALA A 237 43.21 -21.94 11.61
N VAL A 238 42.94 -23.24 11.40
CA VAL A 238 43.81 -24.33 11.89
C VAL A 238 45.18 -24.26 11.23
N THR A 239 45.23 -23.98 9.92
CA THR A 239 46.50 -23.82 9.19
C THR A 239 47.29 -22.63 9.71
N SER A 240 46.64 -21.47 9.91
CA SER A 240 47.30 -20.30 10.49
C SER A 240 47.86 -20.57 11.89
N ALA A 241 47.19 -21.37 12.72
CA ALA A 241 47.67 -21.73 14.06
C ALA A 241 48.94 -22.60 14.03
N ILE A 242 49.08 -23.47 13.02
CA ILE A 242 50.28 -24.31 12.81
C ILE A 242 51.46 -23.45 12.34
N GLU A 243 51.19 -22.46 11.50
CA GLU A 243 52.21 -21.60 10.88
C GLU A 243 52.78 -20.53 11.82
N VAL A 244 52.17 -20.30 12.99
CA VAL A 244 52.70 -19.37 13.99
C VAL A 244 54.10 -19.79 14.40
N LYS A 245 55.06 -18.87 14.29
CA LYS A 245 56.43 -19.02 14.79
C LYS A 245 56.75 -17.86 15.75
N GLY A 246 57.68 -18.10 16.67
CA GLY A 246 58.11 -17.11 17.65
C GLY A 246 57.46 -17.27 19.03
N GLU A 247 57.80 -16.35 19.94
CA GLU A 247 57.34 -16.32 21.34
C GLU A 247 56.10 -15.44 21.45
N GLY A 248 55.09 -15.89 22.19
CA GLY A 248 53.86 -15.13 22.37
C GLY A 248 52.62 -15.96 22.62
N GLU A 249 51.47 -15.28 22.60
CA GLU A 249 50.13 -15.85 22.75
C GLU A 249 49.26 -15.43 21.56
N TRP A 250 48.61 -16.40 20.91
CA TRP A 250 47.74 -16.19 19.75
C TRP A 250 46.39 -16.86 19.95
N ARG A 251 45.35 -16.31 19.31
CA ARG A 251 43.97 -16.79 19.40
C ARG A 251 43.37 -16.93 18.00
N PHE A 252 42.95 -18.14 17.63
CA PHE A 252 42.44 -18.47 16.29
C PHE A 252 40.99 -18.96 16.33
N PRO A 253 40.05 -18.40 15.53
CA PRO A 253 38.67 -18.88 15.46
C PRO A 253 38.59 -20.18 14.64
N VAL A 254 38.76 -21.31 15.32
CA VAL A 254 38.93 -22.63 14.70
C VAL A 254 37.60 -23.34 14.41
N ALA A 255 36.48 -22.92 15.01
CA ALA A 255 35.16 -23.39 14.59
C ALA A 255 34.08 -22.32 14.76
N VAL A 256 33.11 -22.30 13.85
CA VAL A 256 31.97 -21.37 13.85
C VAL A 256 30.67 -22.12 13.50
N GLY A 257 29.68 -22.05 14.38
CA GLY A 257 28.34 -22.61 14.18
C GLY A 257 27.54 -21.87 13.09
N GLN A 258 26.40 -22.45 12.71
CA GLN A 258 25.45 -21.87 11.76
C GLN A 258 24.22 -21.36 12.52
N ALA A 259 23.99 -20.05 12.54
CA ALA A 259 22.83 -19.48 13.23
C ALA A 259 21.50 -19.88 12.57
N PRO A 260 20.41 -20.07 13.35
CA PRO A 260 19.09 -20.35 12.78
C PRO A 260 18.58 -19.14 11.99
N ILE A 261 17.80 -19.40 10.94
CA ILE A 261 17.18 -18.36 10.11
C ILE A 261 15.76 -18.10 10.62
N PRO A 262 15.40 -16.88 11.07
CA PRO A 262 14.05 -16.55 11.51
C PRO A 262 13.01 -16.76 10.41
N GLY A 263 11.80 -17.14 10.82
CA GLY A 263 10.65 -17.21 9.91
C GLY A 263 10.01 -15.85 9.65
N ASN A 264 9.09 -15.79 8.69
CA ASN A 264 8.34 -14.58 8.35
C ASN A 264 6.90 -14.68 8.86
N LYS A 265 6.42 -13.62 9.51
CA LYS A 265 5.04 -13.51 9.98
C LYS A 265 4.06 -13.40 8.80
N GLY A 266 2.87 -14.01 8.93
CA GLY A 266 1.77 -13.79 8.01
C GLY A 266 1.22 -12.38 8.10
N ALA A 267 0.95 -11.73 6.97
CA ALA A 267 0.39 -10.38 6.93
C ALA A 267 -1.04 -10.40 6.38
N ILE A 268 -1.91 -9.57 6.97
CA ILE A 268 -3.26 -9.34 6.42
C ILE A 268 -3.18 -8.19 5.43
N GLU A 269 -3.50 -8.49 4.18
CA GLU A 269 -3.62 -7.51 3.12
C GLU A 269 -5.09 -7.16 2.91
N TYR A 270 -5.46 -5.90 3.18
CA TYR A 270 -6.80 -5.37 2.93
C TYR A 270 -6.91 -4.86 1.48
N LEU A 271 -7.40 -5.71 0.59
CA LEU A 271 -7.50 -5.44 -0.84
C LEU A 271 -8.41 -4.24 -1.16
N PHE A 272 -9.48 -4.04 -0.38
CA PHE A 272 -10.39 -2.92 -0.60
C PHE A 272 -9.72 -1.55 -0.39
N LEU A 273 -8.68 -1.44 0.43
CA LEU A 273 -7.91 -0.20 0.62
C LEU A 273 -7.06 0.17 -0.60
N ARG A 274 -6.77 -0.79 -1.50
CA ARG A 274 -6.13 -0.49 -2.80
C ARG A 274 -7.13 0.11 -3.79
N LYS A 275 -8.38 -0.37 -3.77
CA LYS A 275 -9.47 0.17 -4.60
C LYS A 275 -9.91 1.54 -4.12
N PHE A 276 -9.95 1.73 -2.80
CA PHE A 276 -10.40 2.95 -2.16
C PHE A 276 -9.32 3.43 -1.19
N PRO A 277 -8.22 4.02 -1.69
CA PRO A 277 -7.23 4.63 -0.82
C PRO A 277 -7.92 5.69 0.04
N ASP A 278 -7.55 5.77 1.33
CA ASP A 278 -8.02 6.79 2.28
C ASP A 278 -7.59 8.18 1.79
N SER A 279 -8.35 8.73 0.84
CA SER A 279 -8.36 10.12 0.50
C SER A 279 -9.74 10.64 0.83
N GLU A 280 -9.80 11.80 1.48
CA GLU A 280 -10.98 12.63 1.55
C GLU A 280 -11.60 12.65 0.15
N HIS A 281 -12.70 11.92 -0.06
CA HIS A 281 -13.45 11.93 -1.30
C HIS A 281 -14.17 13.28 -1.36
N ARG A 282 -13.39 14.34 -1.54
CA ARG A 282 -13.90 15.61 -2.02
C ARG A 282 -14.02 15.46 -3.53
N PRO A 283 -15.24 15.49 -4.07
CA PRO A 283 -15.41 15.50 -5.51
C PRO A 283 -14.54 16.60 -6.13
N HIS A 284 -13.80 16.28 -7.20
CA HIS A 284 -13.13 17.29 -8.01
C HIS A 284 -14.13 18.30 -8.58
N ASN A 285 -15.36 17.84 -8.85
CA ASN A 285 -16.52 18.65 -9.18
C ASN A 285 -17.72 18.23 -8.31
N PRO A 286 -18.19 19.06 -7.37
CA PRO A 286 -19.25 18.68 -6.42
C PRO A 286 -20.63 18.48 -7.07
N TYR A 287 -20.81 18.91 -8.32
CA TYR A 287 -22.05 18.70 -9.08
C TYR A 287 -22.04 17.42 -9.93
N GLN A 288 -20.92 16.71 -9.98
CA GLN A 288 -20.84 15.39 -10.60
C GLN A 288 -21.17 14.32 -9.57
N ASP A 289 -21.92 13.29 -9.98
CA ASP A 289 -22.28 12.18 -9.12
C ASP A 289 -21.00 11.48 -8.64
N THR A 290 -20.76 11.54 -7.33
CA THR A 290 -19.61 10.88 -6.70
C THR A 290 -20.06 9.51 -6.25
N GLU A 291 -19.50 8.46 -6.86
CA GLU A 291 -19.66 7.10 -6.38
C GLU A 291 -18.82 6.91 -5.12
N TYR A 292 -19.49 6.64 -4.00
CA TYR A 292 -18.81 6.35 -2.75
C TYR A 292 -18.34 4.90 -2.71
N PRO A 293 -17.21 4.60 -2.03
CA PRO A 293 -16.67 3.25 -1.91
C PRO A 293 -17.71 2.20 -1.55
N ALA A 294 -17.95 1.26 -2.46
CA ALA A 294 -18.85 0.14 -2.27
C ALA A 294 -18.24 -1.14 -2.85
N VAL A 295 -18.56 -2.26 -2.21
CA VAL A 295 -18.20 -3.63 -2.64
C VAL A 295 -19.46 -4.43 -2.85
N GLU A 296 -19.39 -5.41 -3.74
CA GLU A 296 -20.52 -6.31 -4.04
C GLU A 296 -20.41 -7.64 -3.29
N VAL A 297 -21.54 -8.34 -3.13
CA VAL A 297 -21.55 -9.69 -2.52
C VAL A 297 -20.57 -10.61 -3.25
N GLY A 298 -19.72 -11.29 -2.49
CA GLY A 298 -18.69 -12.20 -2.99
C GLY A 298 -17.34 -11.54 -3.29
N GLU A 299 -17.25 -10.21 -3.26
CA GLU A 299 -15.99 -9.51 -3.50
C GLU A 299 -14.97 -9.76 -2.38
N VAL A 300 -13.70 -9.99 -2.75
CA VAL A 300 -12.63 -10.24 -1.78
C VAL A 300 -12.17 -8.95 -1.13
N LEU A 301 -12.28 -8.87 0.19
CA LEU A 301 -11.97 -7.68 0.98
C LEU A 301 -10.59 -7.74 1.59
N ALA A 302 -10.17 -8.90 2.09
CA ALA A 302 -8.87 -9.10 2.71
C ALA A 302 -8.37 -10.53 2.57
N VAL A 303 -7.04 -10.69 2.53
CA VAL A 303 -6.36 -11.99 2.47
C VAL A 303 -5.24 -12.02 3.51
N LYS A 304 -5.14 -13.09 4.29
CA LYS A 304 -4.02 -13.38 5.19
C LYS A 304 -3.01 -14.25 4.45
N ALA A 305 -1.79 -13.75 4.29
CA ALA A 305 -0.66 -14.54 3.82
C ALA A 305 -0.22 -15.53 4.91
N ALA A 306 0.14 -16.76 4.53
CA ALA A 306 0.64 -17.76 5.46
C ALA A 306 2.02 -17.36 6.02
N SER A 307 2.25 -17.62 7.30
CA SER A 307 3.59 -17.48 7.89
C SER A 307 4.55 -18.51 7.30
N VAL A 308 5.81 -18.13 7.15
CA VAL A 308 6.89 -19.03 6.73
C VAL A 308 7.70 -19.42 7.97
N PRO A 309 7.84 -20.72 8.31
CA PRO A 309 8.64 -21.14 9.45
C PRO A 309 10.13 -20.81 9.22
N GLY A 310 10.85 -20.58 10.32
CA GLY A 310 12.30 -20.42 10.29
C GLY A 310 13.02 -21.73 9.92
N ARG A 311 14.32 -21.64 9.65
CA ARG A 311 15.19 -22.80 9.42
C ARG A 311 16.11 -23.03 10.62
N GLU A 312 16.31 -24.29 10.97
CA GLU A 312 17.20 -24.71 12.06
C GLU A 312 18.65 -24.28 11.77
N GLY A 313 19.36 -23.89 12.83
CA GLY A 313 20.82 -23.70 12.85
C GLY A 313 21.52 -24.86 13.55
N TYR A 314 22.84 -24.81 13.65
CA TYR A 314 23.69 -25.81 14.29
C TYR A 314 24.81 -25.13 15.09
N ASN A 315 25.03 -25.51 16.35
CA ASN A 315 26.18 -25.04 17.12
C ASN A 315 27.48 -25.78 16.70
N ILE A 316 28.63 -25.44 17.29
CA ILE A 316 29.92 -26.08 16.96
C ILE A 316 30.00 -27.57 17.36
N PHE A 317 29.10 -28.03 18.22
CA PHE A 317 28.96 -29.45 18.61
C PHE A 317 28.11 -30.25 17.61
N GLY A 318 27.42 -29.56 16.69
CA GLY A 318 26.48 -30.17 15.73
C GLY A 318 25.07 -30.34 16.27
N GLU A 319 24.75 -29.73 17.41
CA GLU A 319 23.41 -29.76 18.00
C GLU A 319 22.51 -28.72 17.30
N LYS A 320 21.25 -29.09 17.10
CA LYS A 320 20.27 -28.24 16.42
C LYS A 320 19.84 -27.06 17.28
N ILE A 321 19.85 -25.87 16.71
CA ILE A 321 19.32 -24.65 17.31
C ILE A 321 18.00 -24.33 16.61
N ALA A 322 16.90 -24.34 17.37
CA ALA A 322 15.59 -23.99 16.84
C ALA A 322 15.51 -22.48 16.52
N PRO A 323 14.86 -22.08 15.42
CA PRO A 323 14.62 -20.66 15.15
C PRO A 323 13.61 -20.08 16.17
N PRO A 324 13.61 -18.75 16.37
CA PRO A 324 12.58 -18.08 17.15
C PRO A 324 11.17 -18.45 16.64
N PRO A 325 10.19 -18.68 17.52
CA PRO A 325 8.83 -18.99 17.12
C PRO A 325 8.23 -17.82 16.33
N VAL A 326 7.52 -18.12 15.24
CA VAL A 326 6.80 -17.11 14.46
C VAL A 326 5.44 -16.86 15.12
N ASP A 327 5.20 -15.62 15.56
CA ASP A 327 3.90 -15.20 16.10
C ASP A 327 2.89 -14.96 14.96
N ASP A 328 2.05 -15.96 14.66
CA ASP A 328 1.01 -15.90 13.62
C ASP A 328 -0.42 -15.73 14.19
N ASN A 329 -0.55 -15.15 15.39
CA ASN A 329 -1.85 -15.00 16.07
C ASN A 329 -2.78 -13.93 15.46
N GLU A 330 -2.32 -13.19 14.45
CA GLU A 330 -3.10 -12.15 13.80
C GLU A 330 -4.06 -12.76 12.77
N ASN A 331 -5.36 -12.71 13.06
CA ASN A 331 -6.42 -13.29 12.23
C ASN A 331 -7.34 -12.19 11.70
N ILE A 332 -7.95 -12.43 10.53
CA ILE A 332 -8.98 -11.55 10.01
C ILE A 332 -10.22 -11.69 10.89
N ILE A 333 -10.69 -10.57 11.46
CA ILE A 333 -11.90 -10.54 12.27
C ILE A 333 -13.03 -10.01 11.42
N ALA A 334 -13.91 -10.91 10.99
CA ALA A 334 -15.11 -10.55 10.26
C ALA A 334 -16.19 -9.99 11.19
N GLY A 335 -16.81 -8.91 10.76
CA GLY A 335 -17.98 -8.32 11.38
C GLY A 335 -19.21 -8.39 10.50
N LYS A 336 -20.11 -7.41 10.66
CA LYS A 336 -21.36 -7.37 9.87
C LYS A 336 -21.04 -7.29 8.38
N GLY A 337 -21.76 -8.05 7.57
CA GLY A 337 -21.63 -8.00 6.11
C GLY A 337 -20.35 -8.63 5.55
N VAL A 338 -19.59 -9.38 6.36
CA VAL A 338 -18.35 -10.04 5.94
C VAL A 338 -18.40 -11.52 6.27
N GLN A 339 -18.01 -12.36 5.34
CA GLN A 339 -17.90 -13.80 5.51
C GLN A 339 -16.44 -14.23 5.38
N LEU A 340 -15.97 -15.07 6.28
CA LEU A 340 -14.66 -15.71 6.18
C LEU A 340 -14.78 -17.02 5.41
N ILE A 341 -13.93 -17.21 4.42
CA ILE A 341 -13.79 -18.44 3.64
C ILE A 341 -12.34 -18.94 3.71
N LYS A 342 -12.08 -20.14 3.17
CA LYS A 342 -10.75 -20.80 3.21
C LYS A 342 -10.15 -20.83 4.62
N ASN A 343 -10.92 -21.36 5.58
CA ASN A 343 -10.52 -21.50 6.99
C ASN A 343 -10.08 -20.18 7.66
N GLY A 344 -10.69 -19.05 7.30
CA GLY A 344 -10.39 -17.75 7.92
C GLY A 344 -9.27 -16.94 7.26
N THR A 345 -8.66 -17.46 6.17
CA THR A 345 -7.57 -16.76 5.47
C THR A 345 -8.05 -15.74 4.45
N VAL A 346 -9.31 -15.81 4.02
CA VAL A 346 -9.89 -14.88 3.04
C VAL A 346 -11.21 -14.34 3.59
N ALA A 347 -11.36 -13.02 3.59
CA ALA A 347 -12.62 -12.34 3.88
C ALA A 347 -13.27 -11.85 2.60
N VAL A 348 -14.54 -12.20 2.42
CA VAL A 348 -15.38 -11.75 1.31
C VAL A 348 -16.58 -10.95 1.82
N ALA A 349 -17.11 -10.05 1.01
CA ALA A 349 -18.34 -9.35 1.31
C ALA A 349 -19.53 -10.32 1.28
N ALA A 350 -20.31 -10.34 2.36
CA ALA A 350 -21.56 -11.11 2.45
C ALA A 350 -22.79 -10.27 2.03
N VAL A 351 -22.64 -8.94 1.99
CA VAL A 351 -23.67 -7.98 1.56
C VAL A 351 -23.02 -6.91 0.68
N THR A 352 -23.79 -6.29 -0.21
CA THR A 352 -23.35 -5.10 -0.94
C THR A 352 -23.32 -3.90 0.00
N GLY A 353 -22.25 -3.10 -0.03
CA GLY A 353 -22.15 -1.91 0.83
C GLY A 353 -20.75 -1.35 0.96
N ARG A 354 -20.54 -0.44 1.92
CA ARG A 354 -19.24 0.20 2.16
C ARG A 354 -18.35 -0.66 3.06
N PRO A 355 -17.16 -1.09 2.60
CA PRO A 355 -16.21 -1.78 3.46
C PRO A 355 -15.58 -0.78 4.45
N VAL A 356 -15.53 -1.15 5.73
CA VAL A 356 -14.95 -0.35 6.80
C VAL A 356 -14.11 -1.21 7.74
N LEU A 357 -13.03 -0.64 8.26
CA LEU A 357 -12.29 -1.21 9.39
C LEU A 357 -12.71 -0.49 10.66
N SER A 358 -13.43 -1.20 11.53
CA SER A 358 -13.86 -0.70 12.83
C SER A 358 -12.96 -1.24 13.97
N GLY A 359 -12.96 -0.58 15.13
CA GLY A 359 -12.16 -0.98 16.29
C GLY A 359 -10.83 -0.23 16.44
N ARG A 360 -10.39 -0.05 17.71
CA ARG A 360 -9.19 0.74 18.06
C ARG A 360 -7.93 -0.12 18.17
N LYS A 361 -7.96 -1.13 19.05
CA LYS A 361 -6.80 -2.02 19.31
C LYS A 361 -6.77 -3.23 18.37
N VAL A 362 -7.95 -3.68 17.95
CA VAL A 362 -8.14 -4.84 17.08
C VAL A 362 -9.04 -4.38 15.95
N LYS A 363 -8.54 -4.49 14.71
CA LYS A 363 -9.29 -4.08 13.52
C LYS A 363 -10.28 -5.17 13.14
N LYS A 364 -11.54 -4.78 13.00
CA LYS A 364 -12.67 -5.61 12.61
C LYS A 364 -13.15 -5.15 11.24
N LEU A 365 -13.26 -6.07 10.29
CA LEU A 365 -13.68 -5.78 8.93
C LEU A 365 -15.19 -5.91 8.80
N GLU A 366 -15.87 -4.86 8.34
CA GLU A 366 -17.33 -4.81 8.19
C GLU A 366 -17.70 -4.28 6.81
N VAL A 367 -18.84 -4.70 6.27
CA VAL A 367 -19.48 -4.08 5.11
C VAL A 367 -20.83 -3.56 5.55
N LEU A 368 -20.98 -2.24 5.50
CA LEU A 368 -22.19 -1.56 5.93
C LEU A 368 -23.03 -1.21 4.70
N PRO A 369 -24.29 -1.67 4.59
CA PRO A 369 -25.18 -1.29 3.51
C PRO A 369 -25.75 0.13 3.67
N ILE A 370 -25.15 0.97 4.53
CA ILE A 370 -25.64 2.30 4.88
C ILE A 370 -24.49 3.30 4.79
N TYR A 371 -24.70 4.40 4.06
CA TYR A 371 -23.81 5.56 4.01
C TYR A 371 -24.41 6.70 4.82
N THR A 372 -23.69 7.18 5.85
CA THR A 372 -24.15 8.27 6.73
C THR A 372 -23.37 9.55 6.48
N VAL A 373 -24.07 10.61 6.12
CA VAL A 373 -23.54 11.98 6.00
C VAL A 373 -23.84 12.72 7.31
N PRO A 374 -22.81 13.09 8.10
CA PRO A 374 -23.02 13.69 9.42
C PRO A 374 -23.51 15.14 9.37
N CYS A 375 -23.45 15.79 8.20
CA CYS A 375 -23.77 17.20 7.99
C CYS A 375 -24.77 17.41 6.85
N ASP A 376 -24.98 18.66 6.47
CA ASP A 376 -25.73 19.03 5.27
C ASP A 376 -25.00 18.55 4.01
N VAL A 377 -25.78 18.20 2.97
CA VAL A 377 -25.26 17.93 1.62
C VAL A 377 -25.24 19.25 0.88
N ASP A 378 -24.05 19.83 0.76
CA ASP A 378 -23.76 21.10 0.13
C ASP A 378 -22.54 20.98 -0.82
N ILE A 379 -21.92 22.09 -1.19
CA ILE A 379 -20.75 22.12 -2.09
C ILE A 379 -19.53 21.37 -1.54
N HIS A 380 -19.45 21.15 -0.22
CA HIS A 380 -18.36 20.42 0.41
C HIS A 380 -18.55 18.90 0.32
N VAL A 381 -19.80 18.44 0.33
CA VAL A 381 -20.14 17.02 0.18
C VAL A 381 -20.32 16.64 -1.29
N GLY A 382 -21.08 17.43 -2.05
CA GLY A 382 -21.44 17.17 -3.44
C GLY A 382 -22.58 16.17 -3.61
N ASN A 383 -22.83 15.78 -4.86
CA ASN A 383 -23.82 14.76 -5.17
C ASN A 383 -23.39 13.38 -4.65
N ILE A 384 -24.36 12.60 -4.19
CA ILE A 384 -24.14 11.28 -3.59
C ILE A 384 -24.77 10.21 -4.47
N SER A 385 -23.98 9.21 -4.88
CA SER A 385 -24.47 7.96 -5.47
C SER A 385 -24.00 6.77 -4.62
N PHE A 386 -24.93 5.99 -4.09
CA PHE A 386 -24.61 4.84 -3.23
C PHE A 386 -25.59 3.67 -3.45
N LYS A 387 -25.09 2.45 -3.61
CA LYS A 387 -25.94 1.27 -3.86
C LYS A 387 -26.79 0.85 -2.65
N GLY A 388 -26.40 1.22 -1.44
CA GLY A 388 -27.14 0.92 -0.21
C GLY A 388 -28.07 2.05 0.24
N ASP A 389 -28.40 2.08 1.54
CA ASP A 389 -29.16 3.16 2.16
C ASP A 389 -28.29 4.42 2.34
N VAL A 390 -28.88 5.60 2.23
CA VAL A 390 -28.22 6.88 2.53
C VAL A 390 -28.96 7.56 3.69
N VAL A 391 -28.21 7.96 4.72
CA VAL A 391 -28.71 8.71 5.87
C VAL A 391 -28.00 10.05 5.93
N VAL A 392 -28.74 11.15 5.79
CA VAL A 392 -28.24 12.52 5.94
C VAL A 392 -28.73 13.06 7.27
N ASN A 393 -27.79 13.33 8.19
CA ASN A 393 -28.11 13.92 9.50
C ASN A 393 -28.40 15.42 9.42
N GLY A 394 -28.07 16.06 8.29
CA GLY A 394 -28.45 17.43 7.97
C GLY A 394 -29.57 17.54 6.92
N SER A 395 -29.56 18.64 6.19
CA SER A 395 -30.44 18.98 5.07
C SER A 395 -29.73 18.77 3.73
N VAL A 396 -30.50 18.65 2.64
CA VAL A 396 -29.95 18.63 1.26
C VAL A 396 -30.16 20.01 0.65
N MET A 397 -29.05 20.67 0.32
CA MET A 397 -29.02 22.04 -0.17
C MET A 397 -29.35 22.14 -1.67
N GLU A 398 -29.54 23.37 -2.13
CA GLU A 398 -29.86 23.70 -3.53
C GLU A 398 -28.83 23.15 -4.52
N GLY A 399 -29.33 22.51 -5.58
CA GLY A 399 -28.53 22.03 -6.70
C GLY A 399 -27.93 20.63 -6.53
N PHE A 400 -28.09 20.00 -5.36
CA PHE A 400 -27.51 18.69 -5.10
C PHE A 400 -28.46 17.52 -5.34
N ARG A 401 -27.86 16.36 -5.64
CA ARG A 401 -28.57 15.10 -5.90
C ARG A 401 -28.10 14.00 -4.95
N ILE A 402 -29.05 13.17 -4.51
CA ILE A 402 -28.75 11.90 -3.84
C ILE A 402 -29.47 10.78 -4.59
N THR A 403 -28.70 9.78 -5.02
CA THR A 403 -29.18 8.54 -5.61
C THR A 403 -28.79 7.38 -4.69
N ALA A 404 -29.77 6.61 -4.23
CA ALA A 404 -29.57 5.44 -3.40
C ALA A 404 -30.22 4.19 -4.01
N GLY A 405 -29.52 3.06 -4.06
CA GLY A 405 -30.15 1.78 -4.40
C GLY A 405 -31.11 1.31 -3.29
N GLY A 406 -30.79 1.63 -2.04
CA GLY A 406 -31.66 1.39 -0.88
C GLY A 406 -32.58 2.57 -0.55
N ASN A 407 -32.77 2.81 0.74
CA ASN A 407 -33.59 3.89 1.29
C ASN A 407 -32.80 5.20 1.41
N ILE A 408 -33.50 6.34 1.33
CA ILE A 408 -32.93 7.65 1.69
C ILE A 408 -33.64 8.18 2.93
N LYS A 409 -32.86 8.55 3.94
CA LYS A 409 -33.36 9.26 5.13
C LYS A 409 -32.66 10.59 5.28
N VAL A 410 -33.41 11.69 5.32
CA VAL A 410 -32.90 13.05 5.54
C VAL A 410 -33.51 13.59 6.83
N MET A 411 -32.67 13.97 7.79
CA MET A 411 -33.11 14.50 9.09
C MET A 411 -33.55 15.98 9.01
N GLY A 412 -33.05 16.72 8.02
CA GLY A 412 -33.38 18.12 7.78
C GLY A 412 -34.37 18.34 6.62
N ASN A 413 -34.22 19.49 5.95
CA ASN A 413 -35.03 19.88 4.79
C ASN A 413 -34.39 19.40 3.48
N VAL A 414 -35.18 19.36 2.42
CA VAL A 414 -34.71 19.12 1.05
C VAL A 414 -35.14 20.30 0.18
N VAL A 415 -34.20 21.15 -0.21
CA VAL A 415 -34.49 22.43 -0.87
C VAL A 415 -33.83 22.47 -2.23
N LYS A 416 -34.63 22.62 -3.30
CA LYS A 416 -34.16 22.69 -4.70
C LYS A 416 -33.16 21.58 -5.06
N ALA A 417 -33.49 20.36 -4.63
CA ALA A 417 -32.63 19.19 -4.75
C ALA A 417 -33.38 18.03 -5.41
N ARG A 418 -32.63 16.99 -5.80
CA ARG A 418 -33.19 15.76 -6.37
C ARG A 418 -32.83 14.55 -5.51
N LEU A 419 -33.82 13.81 -5.02
CA LEU A 419 -33.61 12.54 -4.32
C LEU A 419 -34.23 11.39 -5.11
N GLN A 420 -33.45 10.33 -5.36
CA GLN A 420 -33.90 9.13 -6.03
C GLN A 420 -33.50 7.89 -5.23
N ALA A 421 -34.46 7.06 -4.85
CA ALA A 421 -34.23 5.84 -4.08
C ALA A 421 -34.84 4.62 -4.76
N GLY A 422 -34.18 3.48 -4.72
CA GLY A 422 -34.81 2.18 -5.00
C GLY A 422 -35.79 1.79 -3.89
N GLY A 423 -35.52 2.20 -2.65
CA GLY A 423 -36.38 2.01 -1.48
C GLY A 423 -37.19 3.27 -1.08
N HIS A 424 -37.54 3.33 0.20
CA HIS A 424 -38.31 4.42 0.79
C HIS A 424 -37.51 5.72 0.87
N ILE A 425 -38.19 6.87 0.77
CA ILE A 425 -37.61 8.17 1.08
C ILE A 425 -38.33 8.77 2.28
N THR A 426 -37.57 9.05 3.34
CA THR A 426 -38.08 9.73 4.54
C THR A 426 -37.35 11.06 4.73
N VAL A 427 -38.07 12.16 4.61
CA VAL A 427 -37.60 13.51 4.93
C VAL A 427 -38.25 13.92 6.24
N MET A 428 -37.49 14.13 7.30
CA MET A 428 -38.06 14.42 8.62
C MET A 428 -38.68 15.82 8.70
N GLN A 429 -38.39 16.72 7.75
CA GLN A 429 -38.94 18.08 7.69
C GLN A 429 -39.59 18.37 6.33
N ASN A 430 -39.23 19.50 5.69
CA ASN A 430 -39.93 20.03 4.53
C ASN A 430 -39.21 19.70 3.21
N ILE A 431 -39.99 19.50 2.15
CA ILE A 431 -39.54 19.38 0.77
C ILE A 431 -39.97 20.65 0.02
N ILE A 432 -39.01 21.42 -0.50
CA ILE A 432 -39.27 22.73 -1.11
C ILE A 432 -38.58 22.82 -2.47
N SER A 433 -39.34 23.08 -3.53
CA SER A 433 -38.84 23.20 -4.91
C SER A 433 -38.00 22.02 -5.39
N SER A 434 -38.29 20.81 -4.93
CA SER A 434 -37.46 19.61 -5.11
C SER A 434 -38.19 18.50 -5.87
N GLU A 435 -37.44 17.53 -6.37
CA GLU A 435 -37.96 16.35 -7.05
C GLU A 435 -37.54 15.09 -6.30
N ILE A 436 -38.53 14.30 -5.84
CA ILE A 436 -38.32 13.16 -4.95
C ILE A 436 -38.97 11.92 -5.57
N THR A 437 -38.17 10.89 -5.82
CA THR A 437 -38.62 9.66 -6.48
C THR A 437 -38.25 8.44 -5.63
N ALA A 438 -39.26 7.75 -5.06
CA ALA A 438 -39.10 6.53 -4.27
C ALA A 438 -39.56 5.29 -5.04
N GLY A 439 -38.73 4.26 -5.08
CA GLY A 439 -38.93 3.07 -5.91
C GLY A 439 -38.76 3.38 -7.39
N ALA A 440 -37.68 4.08 -7.74
CA ALA A 440 -37.41 4.54 -9.10
C ALA A 440 -37.47 3.40 -10.13
N ASP A 441 -36.74 2.32 -9.89
CA ASP A 441 -36.70 1.16 -10.79
C ASP A 441 -38.09 0.53 -10.95
N ARG A 442 -38.84 0.38 -9.84
CA ARG A 442 -40.22 -0.11 -9.86
C ARG A 442 -41.14 0.78 -10.69
N LEU A 443 -41.02 2.11 -10.58
CA LEU A 443 -41.81 3.06 -11.39
C LEU A 443 -41.48 2.94 -12.89
N THR A 444 -40.20 2.81 -13.22
CA THR A 444 -39.73 2.59 -14.59
C THR A 444 -40.29 1.28 -15.14
N TYR A 445 -40.16 0.18 -14.40
CA TYR A 445 -40.73 -1.12 -14.80
C TYR A 445 -42.25 -1.09 -14.96
N HIS A 446 -42.98 -0.44 -14.05
CA HIS A 446 -44.43 -0.29 -14.17
C HIS A 446 -44.85 0.45 -15.45
N THR A 447 -44.00 1.37 -15.91
CA THR A 447 -44.23 2.15 -17.14
C THR A 447 -43.85 1.36 -18.38
N VAL A 448 -42.74 0.63 -18.34
CA VAL A 448 -42.17 -0.10 -19.48
C VAL A 448 -42.87 -1.44 -19.72
N LEU A 449 -43.26 -2.17 -18.68
CA LEU A 449 -43.89 -3.49 -18.77
C LEU A 449 -45.11 -3.52 -19.72
N PRO A 450 -46.14 -2.66 -19.59
CA PRO A 450 -47.28 -2.66 -20.51
C PRO A 450 -46.89 -2.35 -21.96
N LEU A 451 -45.83 -1.56 -22.18
CA LEU A 451 -45.28 -1.33 -23.53
C LEU A 451 -44.58 -2.57 -24.07
N LEU A 452 -43.83 -3.31 -23.24
CA LEU A 452 -43.21 -4.58 -23.61
C LEU A 452 -44.27 -5.64 -23.96
N CYS A 453 -45.32 -5.78 -23.15
CA CYS A 453 -46.42 -6.70 -23.44
C CYS A 453 -47.14 -6.33 -24.75
N LYS A 454 -47.40 -5.03 -24.96
CA LYS A 454 -47.99 -4.53 -26.22
C LYS A 454 -47.08 -4.82 -27.41
N THR A 455 -45.77 -4.62 -27.25
CA THR A 455 -44.76 -4.91 -28.28
C THR A 455 -44.74 -6.39 -28.62
N SER A 456 -44.77 -7.28 -27.61
CA SER A 456 -44.84 -8.73 -27.79
C SER A 456 -46.08 -9.14 -28.60
N ALA A 457 -47.25 -8.65 -28.22
CA ALA A 457 -48.49 -8.93 -28.94
C ALA A 457 -48.45 -8.46 -30.42
N MET A 458 -47.84 -7.30 -30.69
CA MET A 458 -47.67 -6.79 -32.06
C MET A 458 -46.69 -7.65 -32.87
N ILE A 459 -45.59 -8.12 -32.27
CA ILE A 459 -44.63 -9.00 -32.94
C ILE A 459 -45.25 -10.37 -33.23
N GLN A 460 -46.01 -10.93 -32.29
CA GLN A 460 -46.79 -12.16 -32.53
C GLN A 460 -47.76 -11.99 -33.71
N GLY A 461 -48.49 -10.86 -33.75
CA GLY A 461 -49.37 -10.53 -34.87
C GLY A 461 -48.62 -10.38 -36.20
N LEU A 462 -47.43 -9.79 -36.18
CA LEU A 462 -46.57 -9.64 -37.35
C LEU A 462 -46.10 -11.00 -37.88
N LEU A 463 -45.64 -11.90 -37.00
CA LEU A 463 -45.25 -13.26 -37.37
C LEU A 463 -46.43 -14.02 -37.98
N GLN A 464 -47.61 -13.99 -37.34
CA GLN A 464 -48.82 -14.62 -37.87
C GLN A 464 -49.18 -14.08 -39.27
N ALA A 465 -49.10 -12.76 -39.47
CA ALA A 465 -49.35 -12.13 -40.76
C ALA A 465 -48.33 -12.57 -41.81
N ALA A 466 -47.05 -12.59 -41.46
CA ALA A 466 -45.97 -12.97 -42.37
C ALA A 466 -46.10 -14.44 -42.80
N TYR A 467 -46.38 -15.36 -41.87
CA TYR A 467 -46.63 -16.77 -42.20
C TYR A 467 -47.90 -16.95 -43.04
N ALA A 468 -48.95 -16.18 -42.80
CA ALA A 468 -50.17 -16.23 -43.61
C ALA A 468 -49.92 -15.76 -45.04
N VAL A 469 -49.16 -14.67 -45.24
CA VAL A 469 -48.75 -14.19 -46.56
C VAL A 469 -47.90 -15.22 -47.28
N LYS A 470 -46.90 -15.82 -46.60
CA LYS A 470 -46.05 -16.88 -47.17
C LYS A 470 -46.84 -18.13 -47.60
N LYS A 471 -47.98 -18.42 -46.97
CA LYS A 471 -48.86 -19.55 -47.31
C LYS A 471 -49.88 -19.24 -48.41
N HIS A 472 -50.03 -17.97 -48.79
CA HIS A 472 -51.03 -17.56 -49.77
C HIS A 472 -50.60 -17.92 -51.20
N HIS A 473 -51.48 -18.52 -51.98
CA HIS A 473 -51.17 -19.04 -53.33
C HIS A 473 -50.66 -17.98 -54.32
N SER A 474 -51.00 -16.72 -54.12
CA SER A 474 -50.55 -15.59 -54.95
C SER A 474 -49.17 -15.04 -54.58
N PHE A 475 -48.60 -15.42 -53.44
CA PHE A 475 -47.31 -14.92 -52.98
C PHE A 475 -46.19 -15.79 -53.54
N ARG A 476 -45.25 -15.20 -54.30
CA ARG A 476 -44.13 -15.93 -54.88
C ARG A 476 -42.86 -15.58 -54.13
N ILE A 477 -42.06 -16.58 -53.78
CA ILE A 477 -40.77 -16.42 -53.09
C ILE A 477 -39.81 -15.56 -53.93
N GLU A 478 -39.96 -15.59 -55.25
CA GLU A 478 -39.23 -14.76 -56.24
C GLU A 478 -39.42 -13.24 -56.02
N ASP A 479 -40.48 -12.81 -55.31
CA ASP A 479 -40.75 -11.42 -54.97
C ASP A 479 -39.85 -10.89 -53.82
N LEU A 480 -39.11 -11.78 -53.14
CA LEU A 480 -38.22 -11.48 -52.01
C LEU A 480 -36.76 -11.63 -52.43
N GLN A 481 -36.25 -10.72 -53.27
CA GLN A 481 -34.88 -10.82 -53.82
C GLN A 481 -33.74 -10.74 -52.77
N GLU A 482 -34.01 -10.30 -51.54
CA GLU A 482 -33.01 -10.09 -50.48
C GLU A 482 -33.39 -10.73 -49.13
N GLY A 483 -34.29 -11.72 -49.12
CA GLY A 483 -34.74 -12.42 -47.91
C GLY A 483 -36.05 -11.89 -47.31
N GLU A 484 -36.42 -12.41 -46.15
CA GLU A 484 -37.76 -12.19 -45.56
C GLU A 484 -37.90 -10.79 -44.93
N GLY A 485 -36.80 -10.05 -44.76
CA GLY A 485 -36.79 -8.68 -44.25
C GLY A 485 -37.64 -7.70 -45.05
N ARG A 486 -37.77 -7.86 -46.37
CA ARG A 486 -38.66 -7.02 -47.19
C ARG A 486 -40.14 -7.23 -46.84
N LEU A 487 -40.54 -8.47 -46.57
CA LEU A 487 -41.89 -8.81 -46.11
C LEU A 487 -42.15 -8.20 -44.73
N VAL A 488 -41.19 -8.32 -43.81
CA VAL A 488 -41.28 -7.71 -42.48
C VAL A 488 -41.42 -6.19 -42.58
N GLN A 489 -40.59 -5.53 -43.40
CA GLN A 489 -40.67 -4.07 -43.62
C GLN A 489 -42.05 -3.63 -44.13
N LEU A 490 -42.61 -4.31 -45.14
CA LEU A 490 -43.93 -3.98 -45.67
C LEU A 490 -45.05 -4.13 -44.61
N LEU A 491 -44.98 -5.18 -43.79
CA LEU A 491 -45.93 -5.37 -42.70
C LEU A 491 -45.80 -4.29 -41.63
N LEU A 492 -44.57 -3.88 -41.29
CA LEU A 492 -44.31 -2.77 -40.38
C LEU A 492 -44.88 -1.46 -40.92
N ASP A 493 -44.65 -1.13 -42.19
CA ASP A 493 -45.06 0.16 -42.78
C ASP A 493 -46.59 0.28 -42.89
N HIS A 494 -47.29 -0.82 -43.21
CA HIS A 494 -48.72 -0.78 -43.55
C HIS A 494 -49.67 -1.28 -42.46
N ARG A 495 -49.29 -2.28 -41.65
CA ARG A 495 -50.19 -2.92 -40.67
C ARG A 495 -49.71 -2.77 -39.22
N PHE A 496 -48.41 -2.68 -39.00
CA PHE A 496 -47.80 -2.65 -37.67
C PHE A 496 -46.98 -1.37 -37.42
N ASN A 497 -47.41 -0.23 -37.98
CA ASN A 497 -46.70 1.05 -37.88
C ASN A 497 -46.58 1.62 -36.45
N LEU A 498 -47.38 1.12 -35.51
CA LEU A 498 -47.30 1.45 -34.08
C LEU A 498 -46.17 0.71 -33.36
N LEU A 499 -45.68 -0.42 -33.90
CA LEU A 499 -44.62 -1.22 -33.28
C LEU A 499 -43.31 -0.44 -33.20
N PRO A 500 -42.77 0.15 -34.29
CA PRO A 500 -41.55 0.97 -34.20
C PRO A 500 -41.68 2.14 -33.23
N ARG A 501 -42.85 2.79 -33.18
CA ARG A 501 -43.12 3.91 -32.25
C ARG A 501 -43.09 3.46 -30.79
N THR A 502 -43.66 2.29 -30.49
CA THR A 502 -43.67 1.72 -29.14
C THR A 502 -42.25 1.33 -28.70
N ILE A 503 -41.45 0.76 -29.61
CA ILE A 503 -40.04 0.43 -29.35
C ILE A 503 -39.21 1.69 -29.04
N GLN A 504 -39.42 2.77 -29.81
CA GLN A 504 -38.77 4.06 -29.54
C GLN A 504 -39.17 4.60 -28.16
N GLN A 505 -40.46 4.56 -27.83
CA GLN A 505 -40.94 5.00 -26.51
C GLN A 505 -40.31 4.21 -25.36
N ILE A 506 -40.17 2.88 -25.48
CA ILE A 506 -39.47 2.05 -24.47
C ILE A 506 -38.01 2.50 -24.33
N THR A 507 -37.34 2.75 -25.47
CA THR A 507 -35.93 3.15 -25.51
C THR A 507 -35.72 4.53 -24.86
N GLU A 508 -36.62 5.47 -25.10
CA GLU A 508 -36.60 6.81 -24.50
C GLU A 508 -36.79 6.74 -22.98
N ILE A 509 -37.78 5.99 -22.49
CA ILE A 509 -38.05 5.85 -21.06
C ILE A 509 -36.82 5.27 -20.32
N LEU A 510 -36.21 4.21 -20.85
CA LEU A 510 -35.04 3.57 -20.24
C LEU A 510 -33.79 4.46 -20.28
N ARG A 511 -33.69 5.37 -21.25
CA ARG A 511 -32.61 6.36 -21.33
C ARG A 511 -32.81 7.48 -20.31
N ASP A 512 -34.03 8.00 -20.19
CA ASP A 512 -34.34 9.14 -19.33
C ASP A 512 -34.43 8.75 -17.85
N SER A 513 -34.73 7.48 -17.56
CA SER A 513 -34.80 6.92 -16.20
C SER A 513 -33.99 5.63 -16.13
N PRO A 514 -32.65 5.73 -16.08
CA PRO A 514 -31.78 4.56 -16.04
C PRO A 514 -32.05 3.73 -14.79
N LEU A 515 -32.13 2.42 -14.98
CA LEU A 515 -32.34 1.46 -13.90
C LEU A 515 -31.06 1.29 -13.10
N THR A 516 -31.19 1.24 -11.77
CA THR A 516 -30.07 0.97 -10.87
C THR A 516 -29.64 -0.50 -10.99
N GLU A 517 -30.63 -1.39 -11.09
CA GLU A 517 -30.44 -2.81 -11.36
C GLU A 517 -31.35 -3.27 -12.50
N PRO A 518 -30.85 -3.30 -13.76
CA PRO A 518 -31.67 -3.69 -14.90
C PRO A 518 -32.07 -5.18 -14.83
N ALA A 519 -33.23 -5.50 -15.41
CA ALA A 519 -33.70 -6.87 -15.43
C ALA A 519 -32.81 -7.71 -16.35
N PRO A 520 -32.61 -9.01 -16.06
CA PRO A 520 -31.89 -9.90 -16.96
C PRO A 520 -32.41 -9.80 -18.39
N ASP A 521 -31.50 -9.76 -19.35
CA ASP A 521 -31.76 -9.71 -20.80
C ASP A 521 -32.53 -8.47 -21.31
N LEU A 522 -32.96 -7.53 -20.46
CA LEU A 522 -33.75 -6.37 -20.88
C LEU A 522 -32.98 -5.48 -21.85
N GLU A 523 -31.72 -5.20 -21.57
CA GLU A 523 -30.87 -4.39 -22.46
C GLU A 523 -30.67 -5.09 -23.81
N THR A 524 -30.40 -6.40 -23.77
CA THR A 524 -30.27 -7.24 -24.98
C THR A 524 -31.55 -7.22 -25.80
N VAL A 525 -32.71 -7.34 -25.17
CA VAL A 525 -34.02 -7.26 -25.83
C VAL A 525 -34.22 -5.90 -26.48
N VAL A 526 -33.92 -4.79 -25.79
CA VAL A 526 -34.06 -3.44 -26.35
C VAL A 526 -33.16 -3.27 -27.57
N GLN A 527 -31.93 -3.81 -27.55
CA GLN A 527 -31.03 -3.80 -28.71
C GLN A 527 -31.58 -4.64 -29.87
N LEU A 528 -32.09 -5.84 -29.59
CA LEU A 528 -32.69 -6.72 -30.60
C LEU A 528 -33.93 -6.09 -31.25
N LEU A 529 -34.79 -5.43 -30.45
CA LEU A 529 -35.97 -4.73 -30.94
C LEU A 529 -35.63 -3.61 -31.93
N GLN A 530 -34.43 -3.02 -31.87
CA GLN A 530 -34.03 -2.00 -32.84
C GLN A 530 -33.99 -2.53 -34.28
N LYS A 531 -33.84 -3.85 -34.49
CA LYS A 531 -33.96 -4.48 -35.82
C LYS A 531 -35.33 -4.27 -36.46
N LEU A 532 -36.39 -4.09 -35.65
CA LEU A 532 -37.76 -3.87 -36.11
C LEU A 532 -38.11 -2.38 -36.25
N THR A 533 -37.11 -1.51 -36.34
CA THR A 533 -37.30 -0.06 -36.47
C THR A 533 -36.65 0.49 -37.75
N GLY A 534 -37.29 1.49 -38.35
CA GLY A 534 -36.78 2.15 -39.57
C GLY A 534 -36.54 1.18 -40.72
N ILE A 535 -35.42 1.34 -41.42
CA ILE A 535 -34.97 0.46 -42.52
C ILE A 535 -34.22 -0.79 -42.03
N ASN A 536 -34.03 -0.95 -40.71
CA ASN A 536 -33.23 -2.06 -40.17
C ASN A 536 -33.90 -3.42 -40.39
N ALA A 537 -35.23 -3.46 -40.58
CA ALA A 537 -35.93 -4.72 -40.82
C ALA A 537 -35.54 -5.38 -42.15
N LEU A 538 -34.97 -4.62 -43.10
CA LEU A 538 -34.39 -5.17 -44.33
C LEU A 538 -33.16 -6.06 -44.05
N ARG A 539 -32.54 -5.94 -42.88
CA ARG A 539 -31.39 -6.79 -42.48
C ARG A 539 -31.80 -8.13 -41.88
N ILE A 540 -33.10 -8.39 -41.75
CA ILE A 540 -33.63 -9.66 -41.26
C ILE A 540 -33.56 -10.68 -42.39
N HIS A 541 -32.86 -11.78 -42.17
CA HIS A 541 -32.68 -12.81 -43.19
C HIS A 541 -33.91 -13.72 -43.29
N ASP A 542 -34.46 -14.13 -42.15
CA ASP A 542 -35.63 -15.00 -42.06
C ASP A 542 -36.55 -14.63 -40.89
N LEU A 543 -37.78 -15.18 -40.90
CA LEU A 543 -38.73 -14.99 -39.79
C LEU A 543 -38.32 -15.70 -38.49
N GLN A 544 -37.34 -16.61 -38.52
CA GLN A 544 -36.83 -17.26 -37.31
C GLN A 544 -36.12 -16.23 -36.42
N GLU A 545 -35.37 -15.28 -37.00
CA GLU A 545 -34.79 -14.16 -36.24
C GLU A 545 -35.88 -13.36 -35.50
N VAL A 546 -37.02 -13.08 -36.14
CA VAL A 546 -38.13 -12.35 -35.52
C VAL A 546 -38.77 -13.17 -34.40
N GLN A 547 -38.87 -14.49 -34.58
CA GLN A 547 -39.34 -15.41 -33.55
C GLN A 547 -38.39 -15.46 -32.34
N GLU A 548 -37.07 -15.41 -32.57
CA GLU A 548 -36.08 -15.33 -31.50
C GLU A 548 -36.20 -14.01 -30.74
N ILE A 549 -36.35 -12.87 -31.43
CA ILE A 549 -36.59 -11.56 -30.79
C ILE A 549 -37.82 -11.64 -29.88
N LEU A 550 -38.91 -12.24 -30.34
CA LEU A 550 -40.11 -12.44 -29.55
C LEU A 550 -39.84 -13.30 -28.30
N GLN A 551 -39.10 -14.40 -28.45
CA GLN A 551 -38.77 -15.29 -27.33
C GLN A 551 -37.93 -14.58 -26.26
N TYR A 552 -36.93 -13.79 -26.65
CA TYR A 552 -36.16 -12.99 -25.71
C TYR A 552 -37.03 -11.91 -25.04
N LEU A 553 -37.91 -11.26 -25.79
CA LEU A 553 -38.84 -10.27 -25.25
C LEU A 553 -39.77 -10.89 -24.20
N GLU A 554 -40.35 -12.06 -24.47
CA GLU A 554 -41.22 -12.76 -23.51
C GLU A 554 -40.47 -13.16 -22.23
N LYS A 555 -39.20 -13.59 -22.35
CA LYS A 555 -38.33 -13.84 -21.18
C LYS A 555 -38.09 -12.56 -20.37
N ALA A 556 -37.77 -11.45 -21.02
CA ALA A 556 -37.56 -10.18 -20.35
C ALA A 556 -38.85 -9.65 -19.69
N VAL A 557 -40.01 -9.83 -20.32
CA VAL A 557 -41.33 -9.53 -19.72
C VAL A 557 -41.49 -10.31 -18.42
N GLY A 558 -41.30 -11.63 -18.45
CA GLY A 558 -41.40 -12.46 -17.24
C GLY A 558 -40.37 -12.09 -16.17
N ALA A 559 -39.15 -11.71 -16.56
CA ALA A 559 -38.14 -11.22 -15.62
C ALA A 559 -38.55 -9.90 -14.95
N VAL A 560 -39.09 -8.95 -15.72
CA VAL A 560 -39.61 -7.68 -15.19
C VAL A 560 -40.81 -7.90 -14.27
N GLU A 561 -41.73 -8.79 -14.63
CA GLU A 561 -42.87 -9.18 -13.78
C GLU A 561 -42.39 -9.75 -12.43
N ASN A 562 -41.45 -10.70 -12.47
CA ASN A 562 -40.88 -11.29 -11.25
C ASN A 562 -40.20 -10.24 -10.36
N LEU A 563 -39.49 -9.27 -10.95
CA LEU A 563 -38.85 -8.19 -10.19
C LEU A 563 -39.88 -7.23 -9.59
N LEU A 564 -40.98 -6.94 -10.30
CA LEU A 564 -42.09 -6.18 -9.75
C LEU A 564 -42.78 -6.91 -8.59
N ASP A 565 -42.83 -8.24 -8.60
CA ASP A 565 -43.37 -9.00 -7.47
C ASP A 565 -42.39 -9.05 -6.29
N LEU A 566 -41.08 -9.09 -6.58
CA LEU A 566 -40.02 -9.13 -5.57
C LEU A 566 -39.84 -7.78 -4.86
N TYR A 567 -39.81 -6.69 -5.61
CA TYR A 567 -39.61 -5.34 -5.08
C TYR A 567 -40.93 -4.75 -4.61
N GLY A 568 -41.13 -4.74 -3.29
CA GLY A 568 -42.28 -4.10 -2.67
C GLY A 568 -42.40 -2.60 -2.99
N PRO A 569 -43.61 -2.01 -2.85
CA PRO A 569 -43.83 -0.60 -3.09
C PRO A 569 -43.03 0.28 -2.11
N ALA A 570 -42.42 1.34 -2.63
CA ALA A 570 -41.64 2.29 -1.87
C ALA A 570 -42.42 3.57 -1.57
N ASN A 571 -42.33 4.03 -0.32
CA ASN A 571 -43.10 5.16 0.19
C ASN A 571 -42.25 6.44 0.26
N ILE A 572 -42.90 7.60 0.12
CA ILE A 572 -42.35 8.90 0.51
C ILE A 572 -43.04 9.35 1.79
N SER A 573 -42.27 9.76 2.81
CA SER A 573 -42.79 10.41 4.01
C SER A 573 -42.10 11.76 4.23
N ALA A 574 -42.88 12.81 4.49
CA ALA A 574 -42.39 14.13 4.87
C ALA A 574 -43.36 14.89 5.77
N ASP A 575 -42.96 16.03 6.31
CA ASP A 575 -43.90 16.90 7.04
C ASP A 575 -44.70 17.80 6.08
N TYR A 576 -44.04 18.40 5.11
CA TYR A 576 -44.66 19.38 4.23
C TYR A 576 -43.94 19.44 2.88
N CYS A 577 -44.69 19.78 1.84
CA CYS A 577 -44.21 19.81 0.48
C CYS A 577 -44.65 21.11 -0.23
N GLN A 578 -43.74 21.80 -0.91
CA GLN A 578 -44.05 23.02 -1.65
C GLN A 578 -43.32 23.10 -2.99
N ASN A 579 -44.03 23.48 -4.06
CA ASN A 579 -43.44 23.67 -5.39
C ASN A 579 -42.61 22.47 -5.88
N SER A 580 -42.98 21.27 -5.43
CA SER A 580 -42.17 20.06 -5.56
C SER A 580 -42.93 18.94 -6.25
N ILE A 581 -42.19 17.99 -6.82
CA ILE A 581 -42.70 16.80 -7.49
C ILE A 581 -42.32 15.59 -6.65
N LEU A 582 -43.31 14.84 -6.16
CA LEU A 582 -43.12 13.62 -5.38
C LEU A 582 -43.70 12.44 -6.16
N ARG A 583 -42.88 11.43 -6.45
CA ARG A 583 -43.26 10.20 -7.16
C ARG A 583 -42.91 9.00 -6.29
N ALA A 584 -43.91 8.26 -5.81
CA ALA A 584 -43.72 7.06 -5.01
C ALA A 584 -44.36 5.86 -5.72
N SER A 585 -43.65 4.74 -5.83
CA SER A 585 -44.27 3.48 -6.28
C SER A 585 -45.28 2.92 -5.27
N GLY A 586 -45.18 3.33 -4.01
CA GLY A 586 -46.14 3.09 -2.94
C GLY A 586 -46.89 4.36 -2.54
N ASN A 587 -46.91 4.64 -1.24
CA ASN A 587 -47.69 5.71 -0.63
C ASN A 587 -46.90 7.02 -0.53
N ILE A 588 -47.61 8.15 -0.56
CA ILE A 588 -47.09 9.46 -0.13
C ILE A 588 -47.78 9.85 1.17
N ILE A 589 -47.00 10.12 2.22
CA ILE A 589 -47.48 10.44 3.56
C ILE A 589 -46.93 11.81 3.97
N LEU A 590 -47.81 12.79 4.16
CA LEU A 590 -47.45 14.11 4.69
C LEU A 590 -48.07 14.31 6.08
N ASN A 591 -47.22 14.45 7.11
CA ASN A 591 -47.66 14.49 8.51
C ASN A 591 -47.84 15.92 9.07
N GLY A 592 -47.34 16.93 8.38
CA GLY A 592 -47.39 18.34 8.79
C GLY A 592 -48.43 19.14 8.01
N ARG A 593 -48.06 20.31 7.50
CA ARG A 593 -49.02 21.33 7.00
C ARG A 593 -49.68 20.99 5.65
N GLY A 594 -49.32 19.88 5.02
CA GLY A 594 -49.88 19.44 3.74
C GLY A 594 -48.98 19.80 2.56
N ALA A 595 -49.57 20.23 1.45
CA ALA A 595 -48.84 20.49 0.20
C ALA A 595 -49.28 21.79 -0.48
N ILE A 596 -48.36 22.52 -1.08
CA ILE A 596 -48.66 23.75 -1.84
C ILE A 596 -48.03 23.69 -3.23
N THR A 597 -48.85 23.86 -4.26
CA THR A 597 -48.41 23.93 -5.67
C THR A 597 -47.47 22.78 -6.03
N SER A 598 -47.85 21.56 -5.65
CA SER A 598 -47.02 20.37 -5.79
C SER A 598 -47.70 19.29 -6.62
N GLU A 599 -46.90 18.47 -7.30
CA GLU A 599 -47.37 17.26 -7.97
C GLU A 599 -47.08 16.05 -7.08
N LEU A 600 -48.12 15.36 -6.66
CA LEU A 600 -48.03 14.15 -5.84
C LEU A 600 -48.55 12.96 -6.65
N THR A 601 -47.66 12.02 -6.98
CA THR A 601 -47.99 10.79 -7.71
C THR A 601 -47.64 9.57 -6.86
N ALA A 602 -48.65 8.83 -6.41
CA ALA A 602 -48.48 7.61 -5.60
C ALA A 602 -48.99 6.38 -6.36
N GLY A 603 -48.24 5.29 -6.39
CA GLY A 603 -48.77 4.00 -6.84
C GLY A 603 -49.79 3.41 -5.87
N GLY A 604 -49.72 3.80 -4.58
CA GLY A 604 -50.68 3.48 -3.53
C GLY A 604 -51.49 4.71 -3.11
N ASP A 605 -51.51 4.97 -1.80
CA ASP A 605 -52.32 6.01 -1.16
C ASP A 605 -51.60 7.35 -1.05
N ILE A 606 -52.36 8.44 -1.01
CA ILE A 606 -51.90 9.76 -0.55
C ILE A 606 -52.58 10.06 0.79
N ARG A 607 -51.79 10.18 1.86
CA ARG A 607 -52.29 10.49 3.20
C ARG A 607 -51.73 11.81 3.70
N ILE A 608 -52.61 12.76 3.98
CA ILE A 608 -52.25 14.08 4.52
C ILE A 608 -52.82 14.19 5.93
N ASN A 609 -52.00 13.84 6.92
CA ASN A 609 -52.46 13.53 8.29
C ASN A 609 -52.40 14.72 9.26
N GLY A 610 -51.74 15.82 8.88
CA GLY A 610 -51.55 16.93 9.83
C GLY A 610 -52.87 17.58 10.27
N PRO A 611 -52.99 17.99 11.54
CA PRO A 611 -54.25 18.50 12.12
C PRO A 611 -54.73 19.79 11.46
N THR A 612 -53.79 20.59 10.93
CA THR A 612 -54.03 21.83 10.21
C THR A 612 -53.68 21.71 8.72
N SER A 613 -53.56 20.48 8.22
CA SER A 613 -53.09 20.24 6.86
C SER A 613 -54.05 20.77 5.81
N VAL A 614 -53.48 21.32 4.74
CA VAL A 614 -54.21 21.77 3.55
C VAL A 614 -53.40 21.41 2.30
N VAL A 615 -54.09 20.96 1.25
CA VAL A 615 -53.51 20.83 -0.08
C VAL A 615 -53.98 22.00 -0.95
N ARG A 616 -53.07 22.92 -1.27
CA ARG A 616 -53.38 24.16 -2.02
C ARG A 616 -52.65 24.16 -3.35
N GLY A 617 -53.38 23.92 -4.43
CA GLY A 617 -52.82 23.91 -5.78
C GLY A 617 -52.08 22.63 -6.13
N GLY A 618 -51.70 22.53 -7.40
CA GLY A 618 -50.95 21.39 -7.93
C GLY A 618 -51.84 20.23 -8.38
N LYS A 619 -51.23 19.05 -8.51
CA LYS A 619 -51.85 17.85 -9.08
C LYS A 619 -51.66 16.65 -8.16
N LEU A 620 -52.71 15.85 -8.00
CA LEU A 620 -52.68 14.62 -7.24
C LEU A 620 -53.10 13.46 -8.14
N SER A 621 -52.29 12.41 -8.17
CA SER A 621 -52.58 11.14 -8.82
C SER A 621 -52.22 10.02 -7.86
N PHE A 622 -53.10 9.03 -7.69
CA PHE A 622 -52.88 7.94 -6.74
C PHE A 622 -53.49 6.64 -7.26
N GLY A 623 -52.96 5.50 -6.84
CA GLY A 623 -53.43 4.16 -7.22
C GLY A 623 -54.39 3.51 -6.21
N GLY A 624 -54.43 4.01 -4.97
CA GLY A 624 -55.36 3.59 -3.92
C GLY A 624 -56.34 4.70 -3.52
N GLU A 625 -56.28 5.14 -2.27
CA GLU A 625 -57.09 6.23 -1.72
C GLU A 625 -56.27 7.50 -1.45
N ALA A 626 -56.90 8.67 -1.62
CA ALA A 626 -56.39 9.93 -1.10
C ALA A 626 -57.23 10.40 0.08
N VAL A 627 -56.62 10.56 1.25
CA VAL A 627 -57.27 11.06 2.47
C VAL A 627 -56.68 12.40 2.84
N ILE A 628 -57.48 13.45 2.71
CA ILE A 628 -57.05 14.85 2.82
C ILE A 628 -58.01 15.62 3.70
N ARG A 629 -57.52 16.35 4.70
CA ARG A 629 -58.41 17.14 5.55
C ARG A 629 -59.08 18.29 4.79
N GLU A 630 -58.28 19.15 4.16
CA GLU A 630 -58.75 20.32 3.43
C GLU A 630 -58.04 20.41 2.07
N ILE A 631 -58.82 20.50 0.98
CA ILE A 631 -58.29 20.59 -0.39
C ILE A 631 -58.76 21.86 -1.09
N GLY A 632 -57.84 22.51 -1.81
CA GLY A 632 -58.03 23.78 -2.49
C GLY A 632 -57.79 24.99 -1.60
N SER A 633 -58.01 26.17 -2.18
CA SER A 633 -57.95 27.45 -1.50
C SER A 633 -58.99 28.40 -2.08
N SER A 634 -59.39 29.42 -1.33
CA SER A 634 -60.27 30.49 -1.81
C SER A 634 -59.59 31.45 -2.80
N GLY A 635 -58.26 31.36 -2.99
CA GLY A 635 -57.44 32.32 -3.73
C GLY A 635 -57.13 31.95 -5.19
N SER A 636 -58.06 31.30 -5.89
CA SER A 636 -57.94 30.97 -7.34
C SER A 636 -56.78 30.04 -7.75
N VAL A 637 -56.14 29.35 -6.80
CA VAL A 637 -55.10 28.34 -7.12
C VAL A 637 -55.77 27.01 -7.45
N TYR A 638 -55.74 26.63 -8.73
CA TYR A 638 -56.33 25.38 -9.22
C TYR A 638 -55.67 24.16 -8.60
N THR A 639 -56.48 23.31 -7.99
CA THR A 639 -56.06 22.01 -7.46
C THR A 639 -56.73 20.92 -8.28
N LEU A 640 -55.91 20.07 -8.91
CA LEU A 640 -56.38 19.01 -9.79
C LEU A 640 -56.18 17.66 -9.10
N VAL A 641 -57.23 16.86 -9.01
CA VAL A 641 -57.16 15.48 -8.57
C VAL A 641 -57.51 14.59 -9.76
N HIS A 642 -56.58 13.72 -10.16
CA HIS A 642 -56.84 12.70 -11.16
C HIS A 642 -57.29 11.40 -10.48
N LEU A 643 -58.44 10.88 -10.89
CA LEU A 643 -59.10 9.72 -10.30
C LEU A 643 -59.16 8.60 -11.35
N GLY A 644 -58.44 7.51 -11.11
CA GLY A 644 -58.55 6.29 -11.89
C GLY A 644 -59.71 5.40 -11.45
N LYS A 645 -59.90 4.28 -12.16
CA LYS A 645 -61.07 3.39 -12.04
C LYS A 645 -61.33 2.85 -10.62
N ASN A 646 -60.29 2.57 -9.84
CA ASN A 646 -60.41 1.96 -8.51
C ASN A 646 -60.04 2.95 -7.38
N ASN A 647 -59.95 4.23 -7.70
CA ASN A 647 -59.46 5.24 -6.76
C ASN A 647 -60.59 5.90 -5.98
N VAL A 648 -60.28 6.28 -4.75
CA VAL A 648 -61.20 7.02 -3.88
C VAL A 648 -60.54 8.25 -3.29
N LEU A 649 -61.14 9.42 -3.52
CA LEU A 649 -60.77 10.65 -2.80
C LEU A 649 -61.72 10.83 -1.61
N LYS A 650 -61.16 11.02 -0.41
CA LYS A 650 -61.88 11.41 0.81
C LYS A 650 -61.33 12.74 1.30
N ALA A 651 -62.21 13.75 1.43
CA ALA A 651 -61.83 15.01 2.04
C ALA A 651 -62.85 15.60 3.01
N SER A 652 -62.39 16.15 4.13
CA SER A 652 -63.31 16.79 5.10
C SER A 652 -63.88 18.10 4.55
N LYS A 653 -63.07 18.86 3.78
CA LYS A 653 -63.47 20.13 3.16
C LYS A 653 -62.81 20.32 1.79
N ALA A 654 -63.58 20.82 0.83
CA ALA A 654 -63.10 21.20 -0.50
C ALA A 654 -63.51 22.65 -0.80
N HIS A 655 -62.57 23.42 -1.34
CA HIS A 655 -62.79 24.80 -1.78
C HIS A 655 -63.28 24.87 -3.23
N PRO A 656 -63.83 26.02 -3.67
CA PRO A 656 -64.07 26.27 -5.08
C PRO A 656 -62.82 26.07 -5.94
N SER A 657 -63.02 25.78 -7.22
CA SER A 657 -61.97 25.54 -8.22
C SER A 657 -61.16 24.26 -8.05
N VAL A 658 -61.39 23.47 -7.00
CA VAL A 658 -60.93 22.08 -6.95
C VAL A 658 -61.60 21.32 -8.09
N THR A 659 -60.79 20.63 -8.89
CA THR A 659 -61.22 19.85 -10.05
C THR A 659 -60.87 18.39 -9.83
N ILE A 660 -61.86 17.52 -9.98
CA ILE A 660 -61.67 16.07 -10.04
C ILE A 660 -61.83 15.67 -11.50
N ASP A 661 -60.81 15.03 -12.04
CA ASP A 661 -60.71 14.64 -13.44
C ASP A 661 -60.50 13.14 -13.56
N SER A 662 -61.15 12.51 -14.54
CA SER A 662 -61.06 11.07 -14.79
C SER A 662 -61.36 10.80 -16.27
N GLU A 663 -61.01 9.60 -16.75
CA GLU A 663 -61.42 9.15 -18.09
C GLU A 663 -62.96 9.09 -18.26
N PHE A 664 -63.70 9.02 -17.16
CA PHE A 664 -65.16 8.89 -17.12
C PHE A 664 -65.88 10.21 -16.83
N GLY A 665 -65.17 11.34 -16.89
CA GLY A 665 -65.73 12.68 -16.73
C GLY A 665 -64.97 13.56 -15.75
N LYS A 666 -65.49 14.78 -15.61
CA LYS A 666 -64.87 15.87 -14.86
C LYS A 666 -65.88 16.54 -13.93
N PHE A 667 -65.46 16.86 -12.72
CA PHE A 667 -66.25 17.57 -11.72
C PHE A 667 -65.48 18.76 -11.16
N VAL A 668 -66.13 19.91 -11.06
CA VAL A 668 -65.53 21.14 -10.51
C VAL A 668 -66.37 21.65 -9.35
N PHE A 669 -65.72 21.90 -8.20
CA PHE A 669 -66.39 22.54 -7.06
C PHE A 669 -66.60 24.02 -7.36
N GLN A 670 -67.87 24.44 -7.42
CA GLN A 670 -68.25 25.85 -7.60
C GLN A 670 -68.39 26.59 -6.25
N GLU A 671 -68.76 25.85 -5.19
CA GLU A 671 -68.95 26.36 -3.83
C GLU A 671 -68.20 25.45 -2.84
N PRO A 672 -67.85 25.96 -1.64
CA PRO A 672 -67.24 25.13 -0.60
C PRO A 672 -68.13 23.95 -0.21
N ALA A 673 -67.53 22.78 -0.01
CA ALA A 673 -68.22 21.56 0.36
C ALA A 673 -67.53 20.86 1.55
N ARG A 674 -68.28 20.02 2.27
CA ARG A 674 -67.79 19.19 3.39
C ARG A 674 -68.10 17.71 3.16
N ASN A 675 -67.36 16.83 3.84
CA ASN A 675 -67.52 15.36 3.77
C ASN A 675 -67.56 14.84 2.31
N ILE A 676 -66.50 15.16 1.57
CA ILE A 676 -66.35 14.78 0.17
C ILE A 676 -65.90 13.33 0.09
N LYS A 677 -66.59 12.55 -0.75
CA LYS A 677 -66.13 11.26 -1.23
C LYS A 677 -66.32 11.21 -2.75
N ALA A 678 -65.25 11.00 -3.50
CA ALA A 678 -65.31 10.86 -4.96
C ALA A 678 -64.70 9.53 -5.40
N TYR A 679 -65.37 8.83 -6.32
CA TYR A 679 -64.98 7.51 -6.84
C TYR A 679 -65.59 7.27 -8.22
N ILE A 680 -65.12 6.24 -8.92
CA ILE A 680 -65.75 5.75 -10.15
C ILE A 680 -66.73 4.64 -9.79
N SER A 681 -68.00 4.81 -10.15
CA SER A 681 -69.04 3.81 -9.94
C SER A 681 -68.84 2.56 -10.81
N PRO A 682 -69.44 1.41 -10.46
CA PRO A 682 -69.44 0.22 -11.32
C PRO A 682 -69.96 0.48 -12.74
N GLN A 683 -70.79 1.50 -12.93
CA GLN A 683 -71.31 1.96 -14.23
C GLN A 683 -70.32 2.84 -15.00
N GLN A 684 -69.05 2.93 -14.57
CA GLN A 684 -67.99 3.71 -15.22
C GLN A 684 -68.34 5.20 -15.32
N LYS A 685 -68.82 5.78 -14.22
CA LYS A 685 -69.14 7.20 -14.10
C LYS A 685 -68.49 7.80 -12.86
N LEU A 686 -67.96 9.01 -12.99
CA LEU A 686 -67.47 9.79 -11.86
C LEU A 686 -68.63 10.21 -10.93
N GLU A 687 -68.57 9.76 -9.68
CA GLU A 687 -69.51 10.13 -8.61
C GLU A 687 -68.82 10.95 -7.53
N VAL A 688 -69.51 11.98 -7.03
CA VAL A 688 -69.02 12.88 -5.96
C VAL A 688 -70.12 13.08 -4.93
N GLU A 689 -69.99 12.40 -3.79
CA GLU A 689 -70.81 12.60 -2.59
C GLU A 689 -70.26 13.81 -1.80
N LYS A 690 -71.14 14.73 -1.38
CA LYS A 690 -70.76 15.93 -0.60
C LYS A 690 -71.92 16.55 0.17
N LEU A 691 -71.61 17.24 1.26
CA LEU A 691 -72.54 18.13 1.98
C LEU A 691 -72.21 19.61 1.69
N LYS A 692 -73.23 20.47 1.65
CA LYS A 692 -73.01 21.93 1.56
C LYS A 692 -72.28 22.43 2.81
N ALA A 693 -71.26 23.27 2.63
CA ALA A 693 -70.65 23.96 3.77
C ALA A 693 -71.59 25.07 4.24
N ILE A 694 -72.21 24.90 5.42
CA ILE A 694 -72.89 25.98 6.14
C ILE A 694 -71.85 26.98 6.64
#